data_AF-A0A6D2HV94-F1
#
_entry.id   AF-A0A6D2HV94-F1
#
_cell.length_a   1.000
_cell.length_b   1.000
_cell.length_c   1.000
_cell.angle_alpha   90.00
_cell.angle_beta   90.00
_cell.angle_gamma   90.00
#
_symmetry.space_group_name_H-M   'P 1'
#
loop_
_entity.id
_entity.type
_entity.pdbx_description
1 polymer ?
#
loop_
_entity_poly.entity_id
_entity_poly.type
_entity_poly.pdbx_seq_one_letter_code
_entity_poly.pdbx_strand_id
1 'polypeptide(L)'
;MCLPKQLGGMGFRDIEDFNQALLAKQAWKLLQDPESLVVKLLKSRYFLATSFLDSVVGSRPSFAWRSIMWGRDLLVKGLRKRVGNRNTVRVWTDPWILDGELRAPWRLINPFVVNLMAKDLIDPVSKRWDMAKVREMFFEEDVQGVLEYQPVTKSEDFWVWRHNQSGEYSVKSGFWLASKINKEEMLREAAMQPSLNPLKAEVWNLPTTQKIRIFLWKVLCGEVAVGDKMEERGMKVQNVCQACGLDGESINHLFFTCSFSRQVWALSVLPLPKSGFSESVYENISYLLDQSKNVLLPQEVRRRFPWVIWFLWKNRNDLAFQSHQCNAMPVSPRKVKRWRPPPDPWLKCNVACVWGNGTSKGGMAWVLRDGNGVVWALSVLPLPKSGFSESVYENISYLLDQSKNVLLPQEVRRRFPWVIWFLWKNRNDLAFQSHQCNAMPVSPRKVKRWRPPPDPWLKCNVACVWGNGTSKGGMAWVLRDGNGVVLLHSRRAFSNVNIKLECNFLGVLIIFSSLVLSRDRCEVLSQPVSPRKVKRWRPLPDPWLKCNVACVWGNGTSKGGMAWVLRDGNGVVLLHSRRAFSNVNIKLECNFLGVLWALESLRSHGVLRVVLAAEVAVVCGVLERPKAWPSFRKQALDFSSVLSSFVGLKVELEPRCANRRAFLIAQSVIRGERQHSYVIPLG
;
A
#
# COMPACT_ATOMS: atom_id res chain seq x y z
N MET A 1 -3.38 17.57 -9.84
CA MET A 1 -3.20 16.08 -9.81
C MET A 1 -4.31 15.31 -10.51
N CYS A 2 -5.59 15.57 -10.21
CA CYS A 2 -6.73 14.76 -10.69
C CYS A 2 -7.15 14.98 -12.16
N LEU A 3 -6.49 15.91 -12.87
CA LEU A 3 -6.68 16.07 -14.32
C LEU A 3 -6.24 14.81 -15.09
N PRO A 4 -6.81 14.55 -16.28
CA PRO A 4 -6.32 13.56 -17.23
C PRO A 4 -4.84 13.75 -17.56
N LYS A 5 -4.13 12.66 -17.88
CA LYS A 5 -2.70 12.74 -18.28
C LYS A 5 -2.45 13.58 -19.54
N GLN A 6 -3.41 13.59 -20.46
CA GLN A 6 -3.40 14.42 -21.66
C GLN A 6 -3.53 15.92 -21.36
N LEU A 7 -4.09 16.28 -20.19
CA LEU A 7 -4.17 17.64 -19.67
C LEU A 7 -3.13 17.88 -18.56
N GLY A 8 -1.98 17.20 -18.67
CA GLY A 8 -0.83 17.38 -17.77
C GLY A 8 -0.96 16.74 -16.38
N GLY A 9 -2.11 16.19 -16.01
CA GLY A 9 -2.34 15.57 -14.70
C GLY A 9 -1.75 14.16 -14.55
N MET A 10 -2.05 13.51 -13.41
CA MET A 10 -1.64 12.12 -13.15
C MET A 10 -2.75 11.10 -13.44
N GLY A 11 -3.99 11.55 -13.69
CA GLY A 11 -5.14 10.66 -13.91
C GLY A 11 -5.69 10.00 -12.64
N PHE A 12 -5.40 10.55 -11.46
CA PHE A 12 -6.11 10.17 -10.23
C PHE A 12 -7.57 10.62 -10.31
N ARG A 13 -8.50 9.80 -9.80
CA ARG A 13 -9.87 10.26 -9.61
C ARG A 13 -9.92 11.19 -8.42
N ASP A 14 -10.69 12.26 -8.58
CA ASP A 14 -11.10 13.07 -7.45
C ASP A 14 -11.98 12.25 -6.50
N ILE A 15 -11.76 12.38 -5.20
CA ILE A 15 -12.49 11.62 -4.18
C ILE A 15 -13.91 12.19 -4.03
N GLU A 16 -14.09 13.50 -4.16
CA GLU A 16 -15.39 14.15 -3.98
C GLU A 16 -16.32 13.83 -5.15
N ASP A 17 -15.88 14.09 -6.39
CA ASP A 17 -16.62 13.74 -7.62
C ASP A 17 -16.97 12.25 -7.65
N PHE A 18 -16.04 11.37 -7.21
CA PHE A 18 -16.26 9.92 -7.22
C PHE A 18 -17.23 9.47 -6.11
N ASN A 19 -17.20 10.10 -4.95
CA ASN A 19 -18.17 9.85 -3.88
C ASN A 19 -19.57 10.35 -4.29
N GLN A 20 -19.69 11.53 -4.89
CA GLN A 20 -20.97 12.02 -5.42
C GLN A 20 -21.52 11.06 -6.48
N ALA A 21 -20.67 10.59 -7.40
CA ALA A 21 -21.05 9.62 -8.42
C ALA A 21 -21.47 8.24 -7.85
N LEU A 22 -20.96 7.83 -6.69
CA LEU A 22 -21.39 6.62 -5.98
C LEU A 22 -22.76 6.83 -5.28
N LEU A 23 -23.01 8.01 -4.73
CA LEU A 23 -24.27 8.37 -4.08
C LEU A 23 -25.40 8.58 -5.10
N ALA A 24 -25.09 9.21 -6.24
CA ALA A 24 -25.97 9.29 -7.40
C ALA A 24 -26.39 7.90 -7.92
N LYS A 25 -25.56 6.86 -7.78
CA LYS A 25 -25.97 5.47 -8.08
C LYS A 25 -27.01 4.93 -7.10
N GLN A 26 -27.03 5.38 -5.84
CA GLN A 26 -28.10 5.01 -4.91
C GLN A 26 -29.37 5.80 -5.21
N ALA A 27 -29.26 7.11 -5.50
CA ALA A 27 -30.38 7.92 -5.97
C ALA A 27 -31.03 7.34 -7.24
N TRP A 28 -30.24 6.80 -8.18
CA TRP A 28 -30.76 6.10 -9.37
C TRP A 28 -31.60 4.87 -9.02
N LYS A 29 -31.16 4.06 -8.05
CA LYS A 29 -31.96 2.90 -7.58
C LYS A 29 -33.27 3.33 -6.93
N LEU A 30 -33.25 4.42 -6.14
CA LEU A 30 -34.45 5.01 -5.55
C LEU A 30 -35.47 5.47 -6.62
N LEU A 31 -34.97 5.87 -7.79
CA LEU A 31 -35.79 6.32 -8.91
C LEU A 31 -36.34 5.16 -9.75
N GLN A 32 -35.54 4.11 -9.97
CA GLN A 32 -35.90 2.97 -10.85
C GLN A 32 -36.72 1.87 -10.16
N ASP A 33 -36.52 1.65 -8.85
CA ASP A 33 -37.19 0.58 -8.09
C ASP A 33 -37.97 1.18 -6.90
N PRO A 34 -39.09 1.88 -7.16
CA PRO A 34 -39.89 2.52 -6.11
C PRO A 34 -40.55 1.51 -5.16
N GLU A 35 -40.73 0.26 -5.60
CA GLU A 35 -41.40 -0.80 -4.85
C GLU A 35 -40.49 -1.54 -3.87
N SER A 36 -39.17 -1.36 -3.99
CA SER A 36 -38.17 -1.83 -3.04
C SER A 36 -38.48 -1.43 -1.59
N LEU A 37 -38.28 -2.36 -0.64
CA LEU A 37 -38.43 -2.11 0.80
C LEU A 37 -37.62 -0.90 1.29
N VAL A 38 -36.42 -0.67 0.73
CA VAL A 38 -35.58 0.47 1.09
C VAL A 38 -36.22 1.79 0.62
N VAL A 39 -36.82 1.80 -0.58
CA VAL A 39 -37.43 3.01 -1.14
C VAL A 39 -38.76 3.30 -0.44
N LYS A 40 -39.57 2.28 -0.14
CA LYS A 40 -40.78 2.40 0.70
C LYS A 40 -40.48 2.98 2.08
N LEU A 41 -39.41 2.51 2.75
CA LEU A 41 -38.97 3.01 4.05
C LEU A 41 -38.44 4.46 3.99
N LEU A 42 -37.72 4.82 2.92
CA LEU A 42 -37.25 6.20 2.74
C LEU A 42 -38.40 7.14 2.37
N LYS A 43 -39.35 6.68 1.54
CA LYS A 43 -40.55 7.43 1.17
C LYS A 43 -41.40 7.75 2.40
N SER A 44 -41.72 6.74 3.22
CA SER A 44 -42.56 6.93 4.42
C SER A 44 -41.95 7.90 5.43
N ARG A 45 -40.62 8.06 5.46
CA ARG A 45 -39.90 8.93 6.38
C ARG A 45 -39.57 10.33 5.84
N TYR A 46 -39.26 10.46 4.54
CA TYR A 46 -38.67 11.70 3.99
C TYR A 46 -39.46 12.34 2.85
N PHE A 47 -40.29 11.60 2.12
CA PHE A 47 -41.01 12.11 0.94
C PHE A 47 -42.38 11.45 0.76
N LEU A 48 -43.16 11.39 1.84
CA LEU A 48 -44.43 10.66 1.89
C LEU A 48 -45.43 11.12 0.80
N ALA A 49 -45.53 12.44 0.61
CA ALA A 49 -46.49 13.09 -0.28
C ALA A 49 -45.92 13.57 -1.63
N THR A 50 -44.62 13.35 -1.91
CA THR A 50 -43.95 13.83 -3.12
C THR A 50 -43.27 12.69 -3.89
N SER A 51 -42.76 12.98 -5.10
CA SER A 51 -41.81 12.07 -5.75
C SER A 51 -40.43 12.15 -5.07
N PHE A 52 -39.54 11.21 -5.40
CA PHE A 52 -38.15 11.26 -4.97
C PHE A 52 -37.40 12.49 -5.56
N LEU A 53 -37.67 12.84 -6.82
CA LEU A 53 -36.99 13.96 -7.48
C LEU A 53 -37.45 15.29 -6.87
N ASP A 54 -38.74 15.44 -6.60
CA ASP A 54 -39.35 16.66 -6.04
C ASP A 54 -39.19 16.76 -4.51
N SER A 55 -38.58 15.76 -3.88
CA SER A 55 -38.38 15.75 -2.43
C SER A 55 -37.44 16.87 -1.96
N VAL A 56 -37.63 17.30 -0.71
CA VAL A 56 -36.73 18.24 -0.04
C VAL A 56 -35.95 17.54 1.07
N VAL A 57 -34.82 18.10 1.50
CA VAL A 57 -33.99 17.51 2.56
C VAL A 57 -34.76 17.40 3.88
N GLY A 58 -35.65 18.37 4.17
CA GLY A 58 -36.43 18.44 5.39
C GLY A 58 -35.62 18.93 6.61
N SER A 59 -36.30 19.15 7.74
CA SER A 59 -35.72 19.77 8.94
C SER A 59 -34.94 18.80 9.85
N ARG A 60 -35.19 17.49 9.77
CA ARG A 60 -34.51 16.45 10.59
C ARG A 60 -33.95 15.29 9.73
N PRO A 61 -33.07 15.56 8.75
CA PRO A 61 -32.56 14.54 7.84
C PRO A 61 -31.51 13.65 8.51
N SER A 62 -31.56 12.34 8.25
CA SER A 62 -30.40 11.49 8.57
C SER A 62 -29.19 11.86 7.71
N PHE A 63 -28.00 11.47 8.15
CA PHE A 63 -26.78 11.62 7.34
C PHE A 63 -26.92 10.90 5.99
N ALA A 64 -27.45 9.67 5.99
CA ALA A 64 -27.68 8.89 4.77
C ALA A 64 -28.64 9.59 3.79
N TRP A 65 -29.71 10.22 4.29
CA TRP A 65 -30.63 10.99 3.44
C TRP A 65 -29.92 12.21 2.81
N ARG A 66 -29.17 12.99 3.60
CA ARG A 66 -28.37 14.11 3.05
C ARG A 66 -27.39 13.66 1.96
N SER A 67 -26.71 12.54 2.15
CA SER A 67 -25.79 11.99 1.15
C SER A 67 -26.52 11.51 -0.12
N ILE A 68 -27.69 10.90 0.00
CA ILE A 68 -28.53 10.51 -1.15
C ILE A 68 -28.99 11.75 -1.92
N MET A 69 -29.41 12.81 -1.23
CA MET A 69 -29.84 14.07 -1.84
C MET A 69 -28.71 14.74 -2.61
N TRP A 70 -27.51 14.85 -2.02
CA TRP A 70 -26.33 15.37 -2.73
C TRP A 70 -25.93 14.53 -3.96
N GLY A 71 -26.20 13.21 -3.93
CA GLY A 71 -26.08 12.34 -5.10
C GLY A 71 -27.19 12.57 -6.14
N ARG A 72 -28.42 12.80 -5.70
CA ARG A 72 -29.57 13.14 -6.56
C ARG A 72 -29.31 14.45 -7.32
N ASP A 73 -28.70 15.44 -6.69
CA ASP A 73 -28.43 16.74 -7.33
C ASP A 73 -27.41 16.64 -8.49
N LEU A 74 -26.52 15.64 -8.47
CA LEU A 74 -25.72 15.25 -9.64
C LEU A 74 -26.53 14.42 -10.65
N LEU A 75 -27.36 13.50 -10.15
CA LEU A 75 -28.18 12.63 -11.01
C LEU A 75 -29.12 13.45 -11.91
N VAL A 76 -29.83 14.43 -11.36
CA VAL A 76 -30.79 15.27 -12.10
C VAL A 76 -30.16 15.93 -13.34
N LYS A 77 -28.88 16.37 -13.25
CA LYS A 77 -28.13 17.00 -14.36
C LYS A 77 -27.83 16.07 -15.55
N GLY A 78 -28.08 14.76 -15.40
CA GLY A 78 -27.91 13.75 -16.45
C GLY A 78 -29.11 12.80 -16.63
N LEU A 79 -30.22 13.03 -15.93
CA LEU A 79 -31.50 12.37 -16.22
C LEU A 79 -32.10 12.94 -17.51
N ARG A 80 -32.86 12.14 -18.24
CA ARG A 80 -33.80 12.53 -19.31
C ARG A 80 -35.06 11.70 -19.18
N LYS A 81 -36.25 12.29 -19.32
CA LYS A 81 -37.53 11.56 -19.37
C LYS A 81 -37.71 11.00 -20.78
N ARG A 82 -38.09 9.73 -20.92
CA ARG A 82 -38.46 9.08 -22.19
C ARG A 82 -39.96 8.86 -22.19
N VAL A 83 -40.61 9.31 -23.25
CA VAL A 83 -42.07 9.17 -23.43
C VAL A 83 -42.39 7.71 -23.76
N GLY A 84 -43.34 7.16 -23.01
CA GLY A 84 -43.88 5.82 -23.18
C GLY A 84 -45.34 5.86 -23.61
N ASN A 85 -46.18 5.10 -22.92
CA ASN A 85 -47.64 5.08 -23.10
C ASN A 85 -48.42 5.79 -21.97
N ARG A 86 -47.75 6.23 -20.91
CA ARG A 86 -48.44 6.85 -19.77
C ARG A 86 -48.81 8.29 -20.06
N ASN A 87 -49.80 8.76 -19.31
CA ASN A 87 -50.27 10.13 -19.37
C ASN A 87 -49.53 11.01 -18.35
N THR A 88 -48.18 10.97 -18.31
CA THR A 88 -47.42 11.73 -17.30
C THR A 88 -46.40 12.73 -17.84
N VAL A 89 -46.21 12.85 -19.15
CA VAL A 89 -45.41 13.92 -19.77
C VAL A 89 -46.33 15.00 -20.30
N ARG A 90 -46.33 16.17 -19.66
CA ARG A 90 -47.03 17.38 -20.14
C ARG A 90 -46.13 18.13 -21.11
N VAL A 91 -46.61 18.34 -22.34
CA VAL A 91 -45.80 18.87 -23.45
C VAL A 91 -45.13 20.20 -23.10
N TRP A 92 -45.86 21.12 -22.48
CA TRP A 92 -45.43 22.52 -22.28
C TRP A 92 -44.76 22.83 -20.93
N THR A 93 -44.68 21.87 -20.00
CA THR A 93 -44.23 22.15 -18.62
C THR A 93 -43.20 21.15 -18.09
N ASP A 94 -43.24 19.89 -18.53
CA ASP A 94 -42.17 18.95 -18.19
C ASP A 94 -40.96 19.21 -19.11
N PRO A 95 -39.72 18.99 -18.64
CA PRO A 95 -38.54 19.14 -19.49
C PRO A 95 -38.18 17.80 -20.16
N TRP A 96 -38.41 17.68 -21.47
CA TRP A 96 -38.28 16.43 -22.23
C TRP A 96 -37.54 16.53 -23.57
N ILE A 97 -37.24 17.75 -24.05
CA ILE A 97 -36.37 17.99 -25.21
C ILE A 97 -34.98 18.39 -24.72
N LEU A 98 -33.94 17.97 -25.45
CA LEU A 98 -32.54 18.26 -25.16
C LEU A 98 -32.02 19.40 -26.05
N ASP A 99 -31.74 20.55 -25.44
CA ASP A 99 -31.17 21.73 -26.09
C ASP A 99 -30.08 22.30 -25.16
N GLY A 100 -28.93 21.62 -25.14
CA GLY A 100 -27.88 21.75 -24.11
C GLY A 100 -28.32 21.18 -22.75
N GLU A 101 -29.28 21.85 -22.13
CA GLU A 101 -30.04 21.40 -20.95
C GLU A 101 -31.39 20.79 -21.37
N LEU A 102 -32.18 20.32 -20.39
CA LEU A 102 -33.51 19.78 -20.66
C LEU A 102 -34.56 20.86 -20.46
N ARG A 103 -35.35 21.10 -21.51
CA ARG A 103 -36.44 22.09 -21.51
C ARG A 103 -37.72 21.51 -22.12
N ALA A 104 -38.80 22.26 -21.98
CA ALA A 104 -40.00 22.05 -22.78
C ALA A 104 -39.80 22.59 -24.20
N PRO A 105 -40.50 22.04 -25.21
CA PRO A 105 -40.59 22.62 -26.54
C PRO A 105 -41.08 24.08 -26.54
N TRP A 106 -40.54 24.86 -27.45
CA TRP A 106 -41.11 26.12 -27.90
C TRP A 106 -42.32 25.84 -28.80
N ARG A 107 -43.37 26.61 -28.57
CA ARG A 107 -44.68 26.43 -29.17
C ARG A 107 -44.84 27.31 -30.41
N LEU A 108 -45.19 26.70 -31.53
CA LEU A 108 -45.45 27.40 -32.80
C LEU A 108 -46.88 27.98 -32.89
N ILE A 109 -47.88 27.26 -32.35
CA ILE A 109 -49.32 27.62 -32.48
C ILE A 109 -49.81 28.50 -31.31
N ASN A 110 -50.72 29.42 -31.61
CA ASN A 110 -51.58 30.11 -30.63
C ASN A 110 -52.93 30.43 -31.28
N PRO A 111 -54.11 30.04 -30.71
CA PRO A 111 -54.33 29.36 -29.43
C PRO A 111 -53.88 27.89 -29.41
N PHE A 112 -53.75 27.31 -28.23
CA PHE A 112 -53.17 25.98 -28.03
C PHE A 112 -53.80 25.23 -26.84
N VAL A 113 -53.66 23.90 -26.82
CA VAL A 113 -54.14 23.06 -25.72
C VAL A 113 -53.17 23.12 -24.54
N VAL A 114 -53.54 23.82 -23.47
CA VAL A 114 -52.70 24.05 -22.27
C VAL A 114 -52.29 22.74 -21.58
N ASN A 115 -53.18 21.75 -21.52
CA ASN A 115 -52.95 20.46 -20.85
C ASN A 115 -52.57 19.34 -21.83
N LEU A 116 -51.93 19.66 -22.95
CA LEU A 116 -51.52 18.68 -23.96
C LEU A 116 -50.50 17.68 -23.40
N MET A 117 -50.72 16.40 -23.66
CA MET A 117 -49.89 15.32 -23.15
C MET A 117 -49.08 14.71 -24.30
N ALA A 118 -47.84 14.29 -24.04
CA ALA A 118 -46.97 13.80 -25.11
C ALA A 118 -47.53 12.55 -25.81
N LYS A 119 -48.37 11.75 -25.14
CA LYS A 119 -49.09 10.63 -25.76
C LYS A 119 -50.02 11.05 -26.92
N ASP A 120 -50.53 12.28 -26.91
CA ASP A 120 -51.53 12.76 -27.88
C ASP A 120 -50.87 13.10 -29.24
N LEU A 121 -49.54 13.24 -29.21
CA LEU A 121 -48.64 13.38 -30.36
C LEU A 121 -48.17 12.03 -30.93
N ILE A 122 -48.65 10.90 -30.39
CA ILE A 122 -48.29 9.56 -30.86
C ILE A 122 -49.40 9.06 -31.80
N ASP A 123 -49.01 8.56 -32.96
CA ASP A 123 -49.91 7.86 -33.88
C ASP A 123 -50.40 6.55 -33.21
N PRO A 124 -51.73 6.36 -33.03
CA PRO A 124 -52.28 5.20 -32.36
C PRO A 124 -52.06 3.88 -33.12
N VAL A 125 -51.81 3.91 -34.42
CA VAL A 125 -51.57 2.74 -35.27
C VAL A 125 -50.07 2.45 -35.36
N SER A 126 -49.26 3.39 -35.87
CA SER A 126 -47.82 3.14 -36.07
C SER A 126 -47.00 3.14 -34.77
N LYS A 127 -47.58 3.63 -33.66
CA LYS A 127 -46.95 3.75 -32.34
C LYS A 127 -45.67 4.60 -32.33
N ARG A 128 -45.56 5.53 -33.28
CA ARG A 128 -44.47 6.49 -33.47
C ARG A 128 -44.98 7.92 -33.27
N TRP A 129 -44.07 8.89 -33.30
CA TRP A 129 -44.46 10.30 -33.35
C TRP A 129 -45.30 10.60 -34.61
N ASP A 130 -46.43 11.27 -34.40
CA ASP A 130 -47.27 11.82 -35.46
C ASP A 130 -46.56 13.03 -36.07
N MET A 131 -45.86 12.80 -37.18
CA MET A 131 -45.02 13.78 -37.86
C MET A 131 -45.77 15.06 -38.24
N ALA A 132 -47.06 14.97 -38.54
CA ALA A 132 -47.87 16.13 -38.92
C ALA A 132 -48.11 17.00 -37.68
N LYS A 133 -48.65 16.42 -36.60
CA LYS A 133 -48.90 17.16 -35.34
C LYS A 133 -47.63 17.75 -34.74
N VAL A 134 -46.53 16.99 -34.73
CA VAL A 134 -45.25 17.44 -34.16
C VAL A 134 -44.72 18.68 -34.90
N ARG A 135 -44.81 18.70 -36.24
CA ARG A 135 -44.41 19.84 -37.08
C ARG A 135 -45.36 21.03 -37.02
N GLU A 136 -46.65 20.78 -36.84
CA GLU A 136 -47.63 21.84 -36.64
C GLU A 136 -47.39 22.58 -35.31
N MET A 137 -47.00 21.85 -34.26
CA MET A 137 -46.97 22.35 -32.88
C MET A 137 -45.65 22.99 -32.42
N PHE A 138 -44.50 22.59 -33.00
CA PHE A 138 -43.17 22.99 -32.54
C PHE A 138 -42.36 23.68 -33.63
N PHE A 139 -41.38 24.49 -33.24
CA PHE A 139 -40.34 24.99 -34.15
C PHE A 139 -39.46 23.83 -34.68
N GLU A 140 -38.93 23.93 -35.90
CA GLU A 140 -38.26 22.80 -36.58
C GLU A 140 -36.99 22.33 -35.81
N GLU A 141 -36.35 23.21 -35.04
CA GLU A 141 -35.26 22.86 -34.11
C GLU A 141 -35.72 21.86 -33.04
N ASP A 142 -36.93 22.06 -32.48
CA ASP A 142 -37.52 21.18 -31.47
C ASP A 142 -38.16 19.94 -32.09
N VAL A 143 -38.70 20.05 -33.31
CA VAL A 143 -39.15 18.89 -34.11
C VAL A 143 -38.01 17.88 -34.23
N GLN A 144 -36.79 18.32 -34.59
CA GLN A 144 -35.63 17.43 -34.68
C GLN A 144 -35.32 16.76 -33.34
N GLY A 145 -35.33 17.50 -32.23
CA GLY A 145 -35.09 16.97 -30.88
C GLY A 145 -36.13 15.94 -30.39
N VAL A 146 -37.41 16.13 -30.74
CA VAL A 146 -38.48 15.14 -30.46
C VAL A 146 -38.27 13.87 -31.30
N LEU A 147 -37.96 14.03 -32.58
CA LEU A 147 -37.88 12.93 -33.54
C LEU A 147 -36.62 12.07 -33.41
N GLU A 148 -35.52 12.60 -32.85
CA GLU A 148 -34.32 11.84 -32.46
C GLU A 148 -34.68 10.62 -31.60
N TYR A 149 -35.77 10.71 -30.82
CA TYR A 149 -36.15 9.73 -29.82
C TYR A 149 -37.61 9.28 -29.95
N GLN A 150 -37.83 8.26 -30.77
CA GLN A 150 -39.12 7.57 -30.90
C GLN A 150 -39.67 7.05 -29.54
N PRO A 151 -40.99 7.14 -29.31
CA PRO A 151 -41.61 6.80 -28.02
C PRO A 151 -41.62 5.29 -27.76
N VAL A 152 -41.61 4.89 -26.49
CA VAL A 152 -41.57 3.48 -26.05
C VAL A 152 -42.96 3.04 -25.60
N THR A 153 -43.91 2.94 -26.54
CA THR A 153 -45.34 2.67 -26.28
C THR A 153 -45.65 1.32 -25.58
N LYS A 154 -44.68 0.41 -25.48
CA LYS A 154 -44.78 -0.83 -24.68
C LYS A 154 -44.48 -0.63 -23.19
N SER A 155 -44.00 0.54 -22.80
CA SER A 155 -43.59 0.88 -21.44
C SER A 155 -44.22 2.20 -21.02
N GLU A 156 -44.25 2.41 -19.72
CA GLU A 156 -44.70 3.66 -19.10
C GLU A 156 -43.66 4.78 -19.32
N ASP A 157 -43.95 6.03 -18.97
CA ASP A 157 -42.94 7.10 -19.03
C ASP A 157 -41.85 6.84 -18.00
N PHE A 158 -40.57 6.84 -18.42
CA PHE A 158 -39.46 6.44 -17.54
C PHE A 158 -38.24 7.36 -17.65
N TRP A 159 -37.42 7.36 -16.60
CA TRP A 159 -36.19 8.13 -16.54
C TRP A 159 -35.01 7.35 -17.10
N VAL A 160 -34.14 8.04 -17.84
CA VAL A 160 -33.01 7.47 -18.57
C VAL A 160 -31.76 8.31 -18.32
N TRP A 161 -30.62 7.67 -18.10
CA TRP A 161 -29.34 8.35 -17.93
C TRP A 161 -28.71 8.70 -19.28
N ARG A 162 -28.54 10.00 -19.57
CA ARG A 162 -28.16 10.47 -20.93
C ARG A 162 -26.69 10.23 -21.32
N HIS A 163 -25.83 9.85 -20.38
CA HIS A 163 -24.38 9.78 -20.60
C HIS A 163 -23.85 8.36 -20.91
N ASN A 164 -24.71 7.45 -21.41
CA ASN A 164 -24.32 6.21 -22.09
C ASN A 164 -25.46 5.66 -22.96
N GLN A 165 -25.13 4.73 -23.87
CA GLN A 165 -26.10 4.10 -24.79
C GLN A 165 -27.12 3.18 -24.09
N SER A 166 -26.77 2.61 -22.94
CA SER A 166 -27.67 1.72 -22.19
C SER A 166 -28.78 2.46 -21.45
N GLY A 167 -28.69 3.79 -21.31
CA GLY A 167 -29.65 4.56 -20.53
C GLY A 167 -29.62 4.33 -19.02
N GLU A 168 -28.62 3.59 -18.55
CA GLU A 168 -28.49 3.06 -17.18
C GLU A 168 -27.39 3.80 -16.43
N TYR A 169 -27.64 4.20 -15.18
CA TYR A 169 -26.64 4.98 -14.44
C TYR A 169 -25.39 4.14 -14.12
N SER A 170 -24.23 4.65 -14.56
CA SER A 170 -22.93 4.09 -14.20
C SER A 170 -22.10 5.11 -13.41
N VAL A 171 -21.39 4.64 -12.37
CA VAL A 171 -20.46 5.47 -11.59
C VAL A 171 -19.38 6.09 -12.47
N LYS A 172 -19.02 5.45 -13.59
CA LYS A 172 -18.04 5.96 -14.57
C LYS A 172 -18.58 7.21 -15.28
N SER A 173 -19.80 7.14 -15.82
CA SER A 173 -20.41 8.27 -16.54
C SER A 173 -20.88 9.39 -15.61
N GLY A 174 -21.33 9.05 -14.39
CA GLY A 174 -21.58 10.05 -13.34
C GLY A 174 -20.34 10.77 -12.83
N PHE A 175 -19.23 10.04 -12.60
CA PHE A 175 -17.95 10.66 -12.24
C PHE A 175 -17.43 11.59 -13.35
N TRP A 176 -17.59 11.20 -14.62
CA TRP A 176 -17.27 12.06 -15.75
C TRP A 176 -18.12 13.34 -15.75
N LEU A 177 -19.42 13.25 -15.48
CA LEU A 177 -20.29 14.44 -15.40
C LEU A 177 -19.89 15.35 -14.24
N ALA A 178 -19.70 14.80 -13.04
CA ALA A 178 -19.26 15.54 -11.86
C ALA A 178 -17.93 16.25 -12.10
N SER A 179 -16.92 15.52 -12.58
CA SER A 179 -15.60 16.07 -12.89
C SER A 179 -15.61 17.04 -14.07
N LYS A 180 -16.61 17.00 -14.97
CA LYS A 180 -16.77 18.02 -16.03
C LYS A 180 -17.28 19.32 -15.41
N ILE A 181 -18.35 19.26 -14.62
CA ILE A 181 -18.99 20.41 -13.99
C ILE A 181 -18.04 21.07 -12.98
N ASN A 182 -17.55 20.30 -12.00
CA ASN A 182 -16.80 20.82 -10.86
C ASN A 182 -15.38 21.31 -11.21
N LYS A 183 -14.93 21.11 -12.46
CA LYS A 183 -13.59 21.49 -12.94
C LYS A 183 -13.62 22.18 -14.29
N GLU A 184 -14.79 22.70 -14.73
CA GLU A 184 -14.96 23.30 -16.05
C GLU A 184 -13.95 24.45 -16.29
N GLU A 185 -13.82 25.36 -15.33
CA GLU A 185 -12.87 26.47 -15.36
C GLU A 185 -11.41 25.98 -15.47
N MET A 186 -10.98 25.09 -14.56
CA MET A 186 -9.64 24.50 -14.58
C MET A 186 -9.34 23.73 -15.88
N LEU A 187 -10.33 23.05 -16.47
CA LEU A 187 -10.21 22.38 -17.76
C LEU A 187 -10.09 23.39 -18.92
N ARG A 188 -10.80 24.51 -18.84
CA ARG A 188 -10.78 25.61 -19.81
C ARG A 188 -9.42 26.34 -19.77
N GLU A 189 -8.93 26.71 -18.59
CA GLU A 189 -7.61 27.30 -18.37
C GLU A 189 -6.49 26.37 -18.90
N ALA A 190 -6.53 25.08 -18.54
CA ALA A 190 -5.56 24.09 -18.99
C ALA A 190 -5.58 23.84 -20.51
N ALA A 191 -6.65 24.25 -21.20
CA ALA A 191 -6.76 24.22 -22.66
C ALA A 191 -6.29 25.51 -23.35
N MET A 192 -6.28 26.66 -22.65
CA MET A 192 -5.83 27.95 -23.20
C MET A 192 -4.32 28.16 -23.16
N GLN A 193 -3.59 27.50 -22.25
CA GLN A 193 -2.14 27.69 -22.11
C GLN A 193 -1.37 26.96 -23.23
N PRO A 194 -0.27 27.55 -23.76
CA PRO A 194 0.62 26.87 -24.71
C PRO A 194 1.16 25.58 -24.08
N SER A 195 0.70 24.45 -24.62
CA SER A 195 0.64 23.24 -23.81
C SER A 195 1.95 22.48 -23.80
N LEU A 196 2.59 22.38 -22.63
CA LEU A 196 3.63 21.38 -22.36
C LEU A 196 3.06 19.95 -22.19
N ASN A 197 1.74 19.77 -22.35
CA ASN A 197 1.10 18.47 -22.15
C ASN A 197 1.48 17.39 -23.18
N PRO A 198 1.78 17.68 -24.46
CA PRO A 198 2.35 16.70 -25.39
C PRO A 198 3.70 16.16 -24.88
N LEU A 199 4.60 17.05 -24.46
CA LEU A 199 5.90 16.68 -23.88
C LEU A 199 5.75 15.84 -22.60
N LYS A 200 4.82 16.20 -21.72
CA LYS A 200 4.46 15.42 -20.52
C LYS A 200 3.81 14.07 -20.88
N ALA A 201 3.05 13.98 -21.97
CA ALA A 201 2.43 12.75 -22.45
C ALA A 201 3.48 11.78 -23.04
N GLU A 202 4.48 12.29 -23.78
CA GLU A 202 5.59 11.47 -24.28
C GLU A 202 6.38 10.82 -23.15
N VAL A 203 6.63 11.54 -22.04
CA VAL A 203 7.28 10.97 -20.84
C VAL A 203 6.51 9.78 -20.26
N TRP A 204 5.18 9.78 -20.33
CA TRP A 204 4.37 8.63 -19.89
C TRP A 204 4.54 7.39 -20.78
N ASN A 205 4.90 7.58 -22.05
CA ASN A 205 5.08 6.50 -23.04
C ASN A 205 6.50 5.91 -23.06
N LEU A 206 7.48 6.57 -22.43
CA LEU A 206 8.87 6.10 -22.37
C LEU A 206 9.01 4.64 -21.89
N PRO A 207 9.86 3.80 -22.52
CA PRO A 207 10.11 2.42 -22.11
C PRO A 207 11.04 2.34 -20.88
N THR A 208 10.56 2.84 -19.75
CA THR A 208 11.25 2.87 -18.45
C THR A 208 10.29 2.57 -17.29
N THR A 209 10.80 2.47 -16.08
CA THR A 209 9.99 2.18 -14.89
C THR A 209 8.99 3.30 -14.59
N GLN A 210 7.81 2.94 -14.05
CA GLN A 210 6.78 3.91 -13.67
C GLN A 210 7.31 4.97 -12.68
N LYS A 211 8.26 4.60 -11.82
CA LYS A 211 8.95 5.52 -10.90
C LYS A 211 9.72 6.62 -11.65
N ILE A 212 10.46 6.26 -12.70
CA ILE A 212 11.22 7.22 -13.50
C ILE A 212 10.29 8.08 -14.36
N ARG A 213 9.19 7.53 -14.90
CA ARG A 213 8.15 8.32 -15.60
C ARG A 213 7.53 9.39 -14.71
N ILE A 214 7.13 9.03 -13.48
CA ILE A 214 6.60 9.99 -12.49
C ILE A 214 7.65 11.06 -12.16
N PHE A 215 8.92 10.66 -11.99
CA PHE A 215 10.00 11.59 -11.70
C PHE A 215 10.25 12.58 -12.86
N LEU A 216 10.35 12.12 -14.11
CA LEU A 216 10.51 13.01 -15.27
C LEU A 216 9.28 13.91 -15.47
N TRP A 217 8.06 13.42 -15.21
CA TRP A 217 6.86 14.26 -15.20
C TRP A 217 6.95 15.35 -14.12
N LYS A 218 7.51 15.06 -12.93
CA LYS A 218 7.78 16.07 -11.89
C LYS A 218 8.84 17.08 -12.31
N VAL A 219 9.87 16.67 -13.04
CA VAL A 219 10.87 17.59 -13.63
C VAL A 219 10.17 18.59 -14.56
N LEU A 220 9.31 18.10 -15.47
CA LEU A 220 8.51 18.93 -16.39
C LEU A 220 7.38 19.73 -15.72
N CYS A 221 7.04 19.45 -14.47
CA CYS A 221 6.06 20.22 -13.70
C CYS A 221 6.71 21.18 -12.69
N GLY A 222 8.04 21.29 -12.66
CA GLY A 222 8.74 22.13 -11.67
C GLY A 222 8.60 21.64 -10.22
N GLU A 223 8.17 20.39 -10.01
CA GLU A 223 7.83 19.87 -8.67
C GLU A 223 9.06 19.37 -7.88
N VAL A 224 10.19 19.12 -8.55
CA VAL A 224 11.40 18.55 -7.95
C VAL A 224 12.04 19.53 -6.95
N ALA A 225 12.45 19.01 -5.80
CA ALA A 225 12.97 19.81 -4.68
C ALA A 225 14.47 20.12 -4.86
N VAL A 226 14.76 21.01 -5.80
CA VAL A 226 16.06 21.67 -6.00
C VAL A 226 16.13 22.98 -5.20
N GLY A 227 17.31 23.57 -5.02
CA GLY A 227 17.54 24.80 -4.25
C GLY A 227 16.55 25.93 -4.57
N ASP A 228 16.50 26.37 -5.83
CA ASP A 228 15.59 27.42 -6.29
C ASP A 228 14.11 27.13 -5.94
N LYS A 229 13.68 25.87 -6.09
CA LYS A 229 12.29 25.44 -5.81
C LYS A 229 12.01 25.20 -4.34
N MET A 230 13.02 25.13 -3.49
CA MET A 230 12.88 25.17 -2.03
C MET A 230 12.75 26.63 -1.55
N GLU A 231 13.60 27.52 -2.09
CA GLU A 231 13.60 28.95 -1.79
C GLU A 231 12.30 29.64 -2.25
N GLU A 232 11.82 29.38 -3.47
CA GLU A 232 10.51 29.84 -4.00
C GLU A 232 9.33 29.41 -3.11
N ARG A 233 9.48 28.32 -2.35
CA ARG A 233 8.48 27.81 -1.40
C ARG A 233 8.69 28.33 0.03
N GLY A 234 9.55 29.33 0.22
CA GLY A 234 9.85 29.95 1.53
C GLY A 234 10.68 29.08 2.47
N MET A 235 11.36 28.03 1.97
CA MET A 235 12.23 27.20 2.80
C MET A 235 13.60 27.86 2.95
N LYS A 236 14.06 28.03 4.19
CA LYS A 236 15.41 28.53 4.48
C LYS A 236 16.45 27.47 4.15
N VAL A 237 17.06 27.58 2.97
CA VAL A 237 18.13 26.71 2.48
C VAL A 237 19.30 27.56 1.96
N GLN A 238 20.51 27.01 1.97
CA GLN A 238 21.62 27.61 1.21
C GLN A 238 21.42 27.21 -0.26
N ASN A 239 21.05 28.16 -1.12
CA ASN A 239 20.80 27.90 -2.53
C ASN A 239 22.12 27.82 -3.33
N VAL A 240 22.90 26.77 -3.05
CA VAL A 240 24.18 26.48 -3.71
C VAL A 240 24.12 25.05 -4.25
N CYS A 241 24.51 24.88 -5.52
CA CYS A 241 24.53 23.58 -6.17
C CYS A 241 25.59 22.67 -5.54
N GLN A 242 25.15 21.64 -4.83
CA GLN A 242 26.01 20.73 -4.05
C GLN A 242 26.97 19.88 -4.91
N ALA A 243 26.82 19.91 -6.24
CA ALA A 243 27.67 19.18 -7.19
C ALA A 243 28.81 20.02 -7.80
N CYS A 244 28.64 21.34 -7.93
CA CYS A 244 29.65 22.22 -8.56
C CYS A 244 30.10 23.40 -7.68
N GLY A 245 29.38 23.70 -6.58
CA GLY A 245 29.69 24.80 -5.67
C GLY A 245 29.26 26.18 -6.15
N LEU A 246 28.53 26.30 -7.26
CA LEU A 246 27.99 27.57 -7.76
C LEU A 246 26.66 27.92 -7.08
N ASP A 247 26.40 29.22 -6.93
CA ASP A 247 25.13 29.76 -6.45
C ASP A 247 23.99 29.48 -7.45
N GLY A 248 22.81 29.16 -6.92
CA GLY A 248 21.62 28.78 -7.69
C GLY A 248 21.61 27.30 -8.11
N GLU A 249 20.69 26.52 -7.54
CA GLU A 249 20.43 25.14 -7.96
C GLU A 249 19.08 25.03 -8.66
N SER A 250 19.04 25.43 -9.93
CA SER A 250 17.87 25.27 -10.79
C SER A 250 17.70 23.83 -11.29
N ILE A 251 16.49 23.47 -11.74
CA ILE A 251 16.23 22.15 -12.34
C ILE A 251 17.07 21.96 -13.61
N ASN A 252 17.21 23.02 -14.43
CA ASN A 252 18.04 22.95 -15.64
C ASN A 252 19.54 22.89 -15.30
N HIS A 253 19.97 23.66 -14.30
CA HIS A 253 21.33 23.61 -13.80
C HIS A 253 21.69 22.21 -13.33
N LEU A 254 20.91 21.64 -12.39
CA LEU A 254 21.17 20.33 -11.82
C LEU A 254 21.25 19.22 -12.88
N PHE A 255 20.39 19.23 -13.91
CA PHE A 255 20.35 18.14 -14.89
C PHE A 255 21.18 18.36 -16.15
N PHE A 256 21.50 19.60 -16.54
CA PHE A 256 22.05 19.89 -17.86
C PHE A 256 23.27 20.83 -17.85
N THR A 257 23.18 22.00 -17.22
CA THR A 257 24.25 23.03 -17.35
C THR A 257 25.33 22.98 -16.27
N CYS A 258 25.08 22.33 -15.12
CA CYS A 258 26.07 22.04 -14.08
C CYS A 258 27.31 21.33 -14.65
N SER A 259 28.51 21.73 -14.21
CA SER A 259 29.80 21.18 -14.68
C SER A 259 29.89 19.66 -14.53
N PHE A 260 29.45 19.12 -13.38
CA PHE A 260 29.37 17.67 -13.14
C PHE A 260 28.39 16.99 -14.11
N SER A 261 27.20 17.56 -14.30
CA SER A 261 26.17 17.00 -15.17
C SER A 261 26.61 17.00 -16.64
N ARG A 262 27.32 18.05 -17.10
CA ARG A 262 27.95 18.11 -18.42
C ARG A 262 28.98 16.99 -18.62
N GLN A 263 29.81 16.68 -17.62
CA GLN A 263 30.74 15.54 -17.68
C GLN A 263 29.98 14.20 -17.79
N VAL A 264 28.94 13.99 -16.98
CA VAL A 264 28.12 12.77 -17.04
C VAL A 264 27.44 12.60 -18.41
N TRP A 265 26.95 13.69 -19.01
CA TRP A 265 26.38 13.66 -20.36
C TRP A 265 27.42 13.34 -21.44
N ALA A 266 28.62 13.92 -21.39
CA ALA A 266 29.71 13.59 -22.30
C ALA A 266 30.08 12.10 -22.25
N LEU A 267 30.01 11.49 -21.06
CA LEU A 267 30.28 10.05 -20.85
C LEU A 267 29.07 9.13 -21.14
N SER A 268 27.90 9.67 -21.51
CA SER A 268 26.67 8.88 -21.70
C SER A 268 26.58 8.14 -23.03
N VAL A 269 27.39 8.57 -24.02
CA VAL A 269 27.41 8.11 -25.42
C VAL A 269 26.14 8.49 -26.22
N LEU A 270 25.28 9.36 -25.67
CA LEU A 270 24.20 10.00 -26.44
C LEU A 270 24.75 11.17 -27.27
N PRO A 271 24.25 11.41 -28.50
CA PRO A 271 24.49 12.67 -29.19
C PRO A 271 24.04 13.84 -28.31
N LEU A 272 24.91 14.84 -28.18
CA LEU A 272 24.60 16.09 -27.51
C LEU A 272 24.28 17.16 -28.56
N PRO A 273 23.50 18.21 -28.23
CA PRO A 273 23.29 19.32 -29.16
C PRO A 273 24.62 20.01 -29.49
N LYS A 274 24.78 20.51 -30.72
CA LYS A 274 26.04 21.09 -31.22
C LYS A 274 26.55 22.26 -30.36
N SER A 275 25.64 23.05 -29.81
CA SER A 275 25.89 24.20 -28.93
C SER A 275 25.89 23.84 -27.43
N GLY A 276 25.78 22.56 -27.08
CA GLY A 276 25.44 22.13 -25.72
C GLY A 276 23.95 22.25 -25.39
N PHE A 277 23.58 21.84 -24.19
CA PHE A 277 22.20 21.98 -23.70
C PHE A 277 21.82 23.46 -23.49
N SER A 278 20.56 23.78 -23.75
CA SER A 278 19.97 25.11 -23.59
C SER A 278 19.74 25.48 -22.11
N GLU A 279 19.33 26.73 -21.85
CA GLU A 279 18.80 27.13 -20.53
C GLU A 279 17.38 26.60 -20.25
N SER A 280 16.72 26.00 -21.24
CA SER A 280 15.36 25.47 -21.14
C SER A 280 15.36 23.97 -20.83
N VAL A 281 14.93 23.61 -19.62
CA VAL A 281 14.71 22.21 -19.21
C VAL A 281 13.74 21.48 -20.17
N TYR A 282 12.82 22.22 -20.79
CA TYR A 282 11.81 21.70 -21.70
C TYR A 282 12.41 21.33 -23.06
N GLU A 283 13.21 22.22 -23.66
CA GLU A 283 13.93 21.95 -24.90
C GLU A 283 14.92 20.80 -24.74
N ASN A 284 15.65 20.80 -23.62
CA ASN A 284 16.62 19.74 -23.31
C ASN A 284 15.97 18.36 -23.17
N ILE A 285 14.79 18.28 -22.55
CA ILE A 285 14.03 17.03 -22.46
C ILE A 285 13.39 16.66 -23.81
N SER A 286 12.91 17.63 -24.60
CA SER A 286 12.37 17.38 -25.95
C SER A 286 13.45 16.79 -26.87
N TYR A 287 14.63 17.40 -26.91
CA TYR A 287 15.78 16.90 -27.67
C TYR A 287 16.13 15.45 -27.28
N LEU A 288 16.16 15.13 -25.98
CA LEU A 288 16.45 13.78 -25.51
C LEU A 288 15.34 12.77 -25.84
N LEU A 289 14.07 13.20 -25.84
CA LEU A 289 12.95 12.38 -26.32
C LEU A 289 13.09 12.08 -27.81
N ASP A 290 13.51 13.03 -28.63
CA ASP A 290 13.74 12.81 -30.06
C ASP A 290 14.96 11.92 -30.33
N GLN A 291 16.06 12.09 -29.59
CA GLN A 291 17.16 11.11 -29.61
C GLN A 291 16.74 9.73 -29.12
N SER A 292 15.71 9.62 -28.26
CA SER A 292 15.15 8.33 -27.86
C SER A 292 14.38 7.61 -28.98
N LYS A 293 13.82 8.38 -29.92
CA LYS A 293 13.11 7.92 -31.13
C LYS A 293 14.09 7.60 -32.27
N ASN A 294 15.26 8.25 -32.32
CA ASN A 294 16.28 8.09 -33.36
C ASN A 294 16.70 6.61 -33.53
N VAL A 295 16.34 6.04 -34.69
CA VAL A 295 16.57 4.62 -35.02
C VAL A 295 18.02 4.32 -35.42
N LEU A 296 18.80 5.35 -35.76
CA LEU A 296 20.23 5.20 -36.06
C LEU A 296 21.07 4.92 -34.80
N LEU A 297 20.54 5.25 -33.62
CA LEU A 297 21.20 4.98 -32.35
C LEU A 297 20.88 3.56 -31.84
N PRO A 298 21.88 2.81 -31.34
CA PRO A 298 21.63 1.52 -30.71
C PRO A 298 20.57 1.60 -29.62
N GLN A 299 19.70 0.58 -29.52
CA GLN A 299 18.60 0.58 -28.55
C GLN A 299 19.06 0.78 -27.09
N GLU A 300 20.27 0.29 -26.76
CA GLU A 300 20.90 0.48 -25.46
C GLU A 300 21.34 1.93 -25.17
N VAL A 301 21.58 2.75 -26.20
CA VAL A 301 22.01 4.16 -26.05
C VAL A 301 20.77 5.04 -25.91
N ARG A 302 19.82 4.92 -26.85
CA ARG A 302 18.60 5.74 -26.89
C ARG A 302 17.66 5.57 -25.68
N ARG A 303 17.86 4.52 -24.87
CA ARG A 303 17.14 4.27 -23.60
C ARG A 303 17.84 4.79 -22.34
N ARG A 304 19.03 5.41 -22.43
CA ARG A 304 19.83 5.83 -21.26
C ARG A 304 19.36 7.10 -20.58
N PHE A 305 18.92 8.09 -21.34
CA PHE A 305 18.67 9.44 -20.83
C PHE A 305 17.75 9.49 -19.58
N PRO A 306 16.67 8.67 -19.45
CA PRO A 306 15.82 8.69 -18.25
C PRO A 306 16.56 8.23 -16.99
N TRP A 307 17.52 7.33 -17.17
CA TRP A 307 18.38 6.83 -16.09
C TRP A 307 19.49 7.83 -15.75
N VAL A 308 20.07 8.51 -16.75
CA VAL A 308 21.07 9.57 -16.51
C VAL A 308 20.49 10.67 -15.60
N ILE A 309 19.34 11.24 -15.96
CA ILE A 309 18.66 12.27 -15.16
C ILE A 309 18.30 11.73 -13.77
N TRP A 310 17.81 10.49 -13.68
CA TRP A 310 17.52 9.84 -12.39
C TRP A 310 18.77 9.64 -11.51
N PHE A 311 19.92 9.29 -12.09
CA PHE A 311 21.17 9.12 -11.34
C PHE A 311 21.80 10.44 -10.93
N LEU A 312 21.72 11.50 -11.74
CA LEU A 312 22.09 12.86 -11.34
C LEU A 312 21.28 13.31 -10.11
N TRP A 313 19.95 13.10 -10.13
CA TRP A 313 19.09 13.37 -8.98
C TRP A 313 19.46 12.54 -7.75
N LYS A 314 19.76 11.24 -7.92
CA LYS A 314 20.20 10.39 -6.82
C LYS A 314 21.53 10.86 -6.23
N ASN A 315 22.50 11.23 -7.06
CA ASN A 315 23.81 11.71 -6.63
C ASN A 315 23.71 13.01 -5.82
N ARG A 316 22.94 14.00 -6.31
CA ARG A 316 22.69 15.25 -5.57
C ARG A 316 22.08 15.02 -4.20
N ASN A 317 21.14 14.09 -4.07
CA ASN A 317 20.56 13.78 -2.76
C ASN A 317 21.53 13.01 -1.85
N ASP A 318 22.37 12.13 -2.39
CA ASP A 318 23.37 11.44 -1.58
C ASP A 318 24.47 12.40 -1.10
N LEU A 319 24.86 13.38 -1.93
CA LEU A 319 25.68 14.53 -1.52
C LEU A 319 25.00 15.34 -0.39
N ALA A 320 23.77 15.81 -0.62
CA ALA A 320 23.06 16.70 0.29
C ALA A 320 22.67 16.07 1.65
N PHE A 321 22.52 14.74 1.73
CA PHE A 321 22.06 14.06 2.95
C PHE A 321 23.08 13.08 3.56
N GLN A 322 24.16 12.71 2.87
CA GLN A 322 25.14 11.71 3.33
C GLN A 322 26.60 12.13 3.17
N SER A 323 26.88 13.33 2.61
CA SER A 323 28.24 13.87 2.43
C SER A 323 29.18 12.94 1.64
N HIS A 324 28.63 12.13 0.72
CA HIS A 324 29.40 11.20 -0.12
C HIS A 324 29.55 11.75 -1.54
N GLN A 325 30.79 12.09 -1.94
CA GLN A 325 31.11 12.41 -3.32
C GLN A 325 31.24 11.15 -4.17
N CYS A 326 30.54 11.11 -5.31
CA CYS A 326 30.75 10.12 -6.35
C CYS A 326 31.33 10.79 -7.60
N ASN A 327 32.47 10.30 -8.07
CA ASN A 327 33.11 10.79 -9.29
C ASN A 327 32.32 10.41 -10.55
N ALA A 328 32.39 11.24 -11.58
CA ALA A 328 31.75 10.99 -12.87
C ALA A 328 32.41 9.79 -13.59
N MET A 329 31.86 8.59 -13.38
CA MET A 329 32.27 7.38 -14.11
C MET A 329 31.41 7.16 -15.36
N PRO A 330 31.98 6.64 -16.46
CA PRO A 330 31.22 6.43 -17.68
C PRO A 330 30.12 5.39 -17.51
N VAL A 331 28.93 5.72 -18.03
CA VAL A 331 27.81 4.78 -18.17
C VAL A 331 28.11 3.84 -19.34
N SER A 332 29.12 2.99 -19.16
CA SER A 332 29.55 2.04 -20.19
C SER A 332 28.40 1.08 -20.52
N PRO A 333 28.20 0.71 -21.81
CA PRO A 333 27.50 -0.53 -22.10
C PRO A 333 28.24 -1.65 -21.36
N ARG A 334 27.50 -2.59 -20.75
CA ARG A 334 28.11 -3.77 -20.12
C ARG A 334 28.99 -4.44 -21.17
N LYS A 335 30.33 -4.34 -21.05
CA LYS A 335 31.28 -5.03 -21.94
C LYS A 335 30.78 -6.47 -22.08
N VAL A 336 30.50 -6.89 -23.32
CA VAL A 336 30.19 -8.29 -23.62
C VAL A 336 31.42 -9.08 -23.18
N LYS A 337 31.34 -9.71 -22.00
CA LYS A 337 32.45 -10.45 -21.41
C LYS A 337 32.73 -11.64 -22.33
N ARG A 338 33.75 -11.53 -23.20
CA ARG A 338 34.33 -12.71 -23.88
C ARG A 338 34.55 -13.79 -22.82
N TRP A 339 34.17 -15.02 -23.16
CA TRP A 339 34.24 -16.14 -22.23
C TRP A 339 35.69 -16.34 -21.79
N ARG A 340 35.94 -16.14 -20.50
CA ARG A 340 37.16 -16.59 -19.82
C ARG A 340 36.87 -17.94 -19.14
N PRO A 341 37.78 -18.91 -19.15
CA PRO A 341 37.58 -20.14 -18.39
C PRO A 341 37.44 -19.83 -16.90
N PRO A 342 36.62 -20.59 -16.16
CA PRO A 342 36.64 -20.56 -14.70
C PRO A 342 37.96 -21.14 -14.16
N PRO A 343 38.47 -20.67 -13.01
CA PRO A 343 39.60 -21.31 -12.33
C PRO A 343 39.17 -22.64 -11.71
N ASP A 344 40.02 -23.66 -11.71
CA ASP A 344 39.66 -24.95 -11.12
C ASP A 344 39.39 -24.84 -9.60
N PRO A 345 38.46 -25.66 -9.05
CA PRO A 345 37.62 -26.66 -9.72
C PRO A 345 36.24 -26.12 -10.15
N TRP A 346 36.14 -24.85 -10.58
CA TRP A 346 34.85 -24.19 -10.79
C TRP A 346 34.27 -24.46 -12.18
N LEU A 347 32.95 -24.65 -12.27
CA LEU A 347 32.23 -24.71 -13.54
C LEU A 347 31.55 -23.37 -13.86
N LYS A 348 31.51 -23.02 -15.14
CA LYS A 348 30.95 -21.78 -15.68
C LYS A 348 29.65 -22.02 -16.44
N CYS A 349 28.56 -21.46 -15.93
CA CYS A 349 27.25 -21.51 -16.57
C CYS A 349 27.01 -20.28 -17.47
N ASN A 350 26.70 -20.51 -18.74
CA ASN A 350 26.29 -19.52 -19.72
C ASN A 350 24.79 -19.66 -19.98
N VAL A 351 24.02 -18.58 -19.83
CA VAL A 351 22.55 -18.56 -20.03
C VAL A 351 22.21 -17.64 -21.21
N ALA A 352 21.25 -18.03 -22.04
CA ALA A 352 20.69 -17.22 -23.13
C ALA A 352 19.16 -17.32 -23.14
N CYS A 353 18.48 -16.23 -23.48
CA CYS A 353 17.02 -16.21 -23.67
C CYS A 353 16.69 -15.53 -25.00
N VAL A 354 15.79 -16.13 -25.78
CA VAL A 354 15.39 -15.64 -27.10
C VAL A 354 13.87 -15.54 -27.14
N TRP A 355 13.36 -14.46 -27.71
CA TRP A 355 11.94 -14.22 -27.92
C TRP A 355 11.67 -14.08 -29.41
N GLY A 356 10.68 -14.80 -29.93
CA GLY A 356 10.32 -14.70 -31.35
C GLY A 356 9.51 -13.43 -31.61
N ASN A 357 10.09 -12.44 -32.30
CA ASN A 357 9.36 -11.23 -32.71
C ASN A 357 8.08 -11.61 -33.47
N GLY A 358 6.94 -11.04 -33.08
CA GLY A 358 5.64 -11.35 -33.67
C GLY A 358 5.00 -12.68 -33.23
N THR A 359 5.64 -13.47 -32.36
CA THR A 359 5.08 -14.72 -31.84
C THR A 359 4.99 -14.72 -30.31
N SER A 360 3.94 -15.32 -29.76
CA SER A 360 3.76 -15.50 -28.30
C SER A 360 4.63 -16.63 -27.73
N LYS A 361 5.85 -16.82 -28.26
CA LYS A 361 6.75 -17.93 -27.95
C LYS A 361 8.16 -17.39 -27.67
N GLY A 362 8.71 -17.81 -26.53
CA GLY A 362 10.09 -17.56 -26.14
C GLY A 362 10.72 -18.80 -25.52
N GLY A 363 12.04 -18.91 -25.62
CA GLY A 363 12.81 -20.01 -25.07
C GLY A 363 14.01 -19.50 -24.28
N MET A 364 14.37 -20.21 -23.21
CA MET A 364 15.60 -19.95 -22.46
C MET A 364 16.46 -21.22 -22.46
N ALA A 365 17.77 -21.05 -22.69
CA ALA A 365 18.75 -22.11 -22.67
C ALA A 365 19.89 -21.79 -21.71
N TRP A 366 20.52 -22.80 -21.11
CA TRP A 366 21.75 -22.61 -20.35
C TRP A 366 22.69 -23.82 -20.47
N VAL A 367 24.00 -23.55 -20.41
CA VAL A 367 25.08 -24.54 -20.57
C VAL A 367 26.18 -24.34 -19.52
N LEU A 368 26.52 -25.39 -18.78
CA LEU A 368 27.62 -25.49 -17.82
C LEU A 368 28.87 -26.06 -18.50
N ARG A 369 30.04 -25.44 -18.25
CA ARG A 369 31.34 -25.87 -18.79
C ARG A 369 32.45 -25.80 -17.75
N ASP A 370 33.52 -26.57 -17.88
CA ASP A 370 34.71 -26.48 -17.01
C ASP A 370 35.75 -25.46 -17.51
N GLY A 371 36.93 -25.45 -16.87
CA GLY A 371 38.10 -24.66 -17.25
C GLY A 371 38.61 -24.94 -18.67
N ASN A 372 38.46 -26.18 -19.15
CA ASN A 372 38.83 -26.61 -20.51
C ASN A 372 37.72 -26.33 -21.55
N GLY A 373 36.55 -25.87 -21.09
CA GLY A 373 35.41 -25.57 -21.96
C GLY A 373 34.53 -26.78 -22.30
N VAL A 374 34.82 -27.97 -21.75
CA VAL A 374 34.01 -29.18 -21.90
C VAL A 374 32.63 -28.92 -21.32
N VAL A 375 31.56 -29.36 -21.99
CA VAL A 375 30.17 -29.11 -21.55
C VAL A 375 29.71 -30.21 -20.59
N TRP A 376 29.43 -29.84 -19.35
CA TRP A 376 28.99 -30.75 -18.29
C TRP A 376 27.47 -30.89 -18.18
N ALA A 377 26.70 -29.86 -18.57
CA ALA A 377 25.24 -29.93 -18.65
C ALA A 377 24.68 -28.83 -19.56
N LEU A 378 23.58 -29.12 -20.27
CA LEU A 378 22.83 -28.19 -21.11
C LEU A 378 21.33 -28.39 -20.84
N SER A 379 20.54 -27.31 -20.89
CA SER A 379 19.07 -27.41 -20.87
C SER A 379 18.43 -26.29 -21.69
N VAL A 380 17.29 -26.58 -22.32
CA VAL A 380 16.47 -25.62 -23.08
C VAL A 380 15.02 -25.73 -22.59
N LEU A 381 14.39 -24.58 -22.37
CA LEU A 381 13.12 -24.45 -21.64
C LEU A 381 12.18 -23.52 -22.42
N PRO A 382 11.07 -24.04 -22.99
CA PRO A 382 10.04 -23.21 -23.62
C PRO A 382 9.18 -22.51 -22.55
N LEU A 383 8.84 -21.23 -22.78
CA LEU A 383 8.02 -20.44 -21.85
C LEU A 383 6.52 -20.56 -22.19
N PRO A 384 5.61 -20.59 -21.19
CA PRO A 384 4.18 -20.79 -21.40
C PRO A 384 3.44 -19.54 -21.93
N LYS A 385 2.32 -19.78 -22.64
CA LYS A 385 1.54 -18.81 -23.46
C LYS A 385 1.12 -17.49 -22.79
N SER A 386 1.14 -17.39 -21.46
CA SER A 386 0.67 -16.21 -20.70
C SER A 386 1.73 -15.54 -19.83
N GLY A 387 2.98 -16.01 -19.85
CA GLY A 387 4.04 -15.53 -18.96
C GLY A 387 3.85 -15.91 -17.49
N PHE A 388 4.77 -15.44 -16.63
CA PHE A 388 4.72 -15.62 -15.17
C PHE A 388 3.85 -14.52 -14.51
N SER A 389 3.17 -14.88 -13.42
CA SER A 389 2.27 -13.99 -12.65
C SER A 389 3.04 -12.88 -11.92
N GLU A 390 2.39 -11.75 -11.61
CA GLU A 390 2.94 -10.76 -10.67
C GLU A 390 3.04 -11.32 -9.23
N SER A 391 2.29 -12.39 -8.93
CA SER A 391 2.33 -13.08 -7.65
C SER A 391 3.55 -13.99 -7.56
N VAL A 392 4.54 -13.56 -6.78
CA VAL A 392 5.69 -14.37 -6.36
C VAL A 392 5.24 -15.71 -5.74
N TYR A 393 4.10 -15.73 -5.05
CA TYR A 393 3.54 -16.94 -4.45
C TYR A 393 3.00 -17.91 -5.51
N GLU A 394 2.35 -17.43 -6.58
CA GLU A 394 1.85 -18.29 -7.67
C GLU A 394 2.98 -18.85 -8.51
N ASN A 395 4.01 -18.05 -8.82
CA ASN A 395 5.19 -18.54 -9.55
C ASN A 395 5.98 -19.58 -8.75
N ILE A 396 6.16 -19.36 -7.43
CA ILE A 396 6.79 -20.35 -6.56
C ILE A 396 5.89 -21.58 -6.40
N SER A 397 4.57 -21.41 -6.28
CA SER A 397 3.63 -22.54 -6.24
C SER A 397 3.69 -23.37 -7.52
N TYR A 398 3.72 -22.72 -8.70
CA TYR A 398 3.86 -23.38 -10.00
C TYR A 398 5.19 -24.14 -10.11
N LEU A 399 6.32 -23.54 -9.71
CA LEU A 399 7.62 -24.21 -9.72
C LEU A 399 7.68 -25.39 -8.72
N LEU A 400 7.03 -25.27 -7.56
CA LEU A 400 6.90 -26.36 -6.60
C LEU A 400 5.95 -27.46 -7.10
N ASP A 401 4.97 -27.14 -7.95
CA ASP A 401 4.09 -28.12 -8.57
C ASP A 401 4.80 -28.85 -9.72
N GLN A 402 5.54 -28.13 -10.57
CA GLN A 402 6.42 -28.72 -11.57
C GLN A 402 7.56 -29.57 -10.96
N SER A 403 8.03 -29.25 -9.75
CA SER A 403 8.97 -30.13 -9.03
C SER A 403 8.39 -31.50 -8.64
N LYS A 404 7.06 -31.65 -8.70
CA LYS A 404 6.34 -32.92 -8.45
C LYS A 404 5.86 -33.60 -9.74
N ASN A 405 5.87 -32.90 -10.87
CA ASN A 405 5.40 -33.41 -12.16
C ASN A 405 6.24 -34.60 -12.64
N VAL A 406 5.69 -35.81 -12.54
CA VAL A 406 6.42 -37.08 -12.74
C VAL A 406 6.94 -37.23 -14.19
N LEU A 407 6.30 -36.55 -15.15
CA LEU A 407 6.71 -36.50 -16.56
C LEU A 407 8.04 -35.75 -16.80
N LEU A 408 8.54 -35.01 -15.80
CA LEU A 408 9.85 -34.35 -15.86
C LEU A 408 10.95 -35.25 -15.26
N PRO A 409 12.15 -35.32 -15.89
CA PRO A 409 13.28 -36.09 -15.36
C PRO A 409 13.60 -35.75 -13.89
N GLN A 410 13.91 -36.78 -13.10
CA GLN A 410 14.02 -36.66 -11.63
C GLN A 410 15.09 -35.66 -11.19
N GLU A 411 16.17 -35.51 -11.96
CA GLU A 411 17.25 -34.56 -11.72
C GLU A 411 16.81 -33.10 -11.89
N VAL A 412 15.93 -32.83 -12.87
CA VAL A 412 15.34 -31.50 -13.09
C VAL A 412 14.43 -31.16 -11.91
N ARG A 413 13.57 -32.12 -11.50
CA ARG A 413 12.69 -31.97 -10.33
C ARG A 413 13.45 -31.64 -9.04
N ARG A 414 14.58 -32.32 -8.79
CA ARG A 414 15.42 -32.09 -7.60
C ARG A 414 16.17 -30.75 -7.59
N ARG A 415 16.31 -30.06 -8.73
CA ARG A 415 17.03 -28.78 -8.84
C ARG A 415 16.16 -27.54 -8.57
N PHE A 416 14.82 -27.62 -8.62
CA PHE A 416 13.96 -26.45 -8.35
C PHE A 416 14.15 -25.79 -6.97
N PRO A 417 14.31 -26.53 -5.84
CA PRO A 417 14.63 -25.93 -4.55
C PRO A 417 15.98 -25.18 -4.56
N TRP A 418 16.97 -25.73 -5.28
CA TRP A 418 18.27 -25.11 -5.47
C TRP A 418 18.20 -23.84 -6.31
N VAL A 419 17.34 -23.77 -7.33
CA VAL A 419 17.09 -22.53 -8.10
C VAL A 419 16.53 -21.42 -7.19
N ILE A 420 15.59 -21.75 -6.30
CA ILE A 420 15.05 -20.79 -5.32
C ILE A 420 16.13 -20.33 -4.32
N TRP A 421 16.97 -21.25 -3.84
CA TRP A 421 18.12 -20.92 -2.99
C TRP A 421 19.17 -20.07 -3.70
N PHE A 422 19.45 -20.33 -4.98
CA PHE A 422 20.42 -19.59 -5.77
C PHE A 422 19.94 -18.15 -6.07
N LEU A 423 18.64 -17.97 -6.35
CA LEU A 423 18.01 -16.65 -6.47
C LEU A 423 18.04 -15.87 -5.14
N TRP A 424 17.87 -16.56 -4.01
CA TRP A 424 17.99 -15.97 -2.67
C TRP A 424 19.44 -15.60 -2.32
N LYS A 425 20.41 -16.47 -2.63
CA LYS A 425 21.84 -16.25 -2.39
C LYS A 425 22.39 -15.07 -3.20
N ASN A 426 22.19 -15.04 -4.52
CA ASN A 426 22.69 -13.94 -5.37
C ASN A 426 22.14 -12.57 -4.93
N ARG A 427 20.90 -12.51 -4.42
CA ARG A 427 20.34 -11.28 -3.86
C ARG A 427 21.07 -10.82 -2.57
N ASN A 428 21.54 -11.75 -1.75
CA ASN A 428 22.27 -11.42 -0.53
C ASN A 428 23.73 -11.03 -0.82
N ASP A 429 24.38 -11.70 -1.78
CA ASP A 429 25.73 -11.38 -2.25
C ASP A 429 25.77 -9.96 -2.88
N LEU A 430 24.68 -9.55 -3.55
CA LEU A 430 24.40 -8.16 -3.90
C LEU A 430 24.42 -7.24 -2.66
N ALA A 431 23.47 -7.45 -1.74
CA ALA A 431 23.09 -6.48 -0.72
C ALA A 431 24.17 -6.14 0.33
N PHE A 432 25.23 -6.95 0.50
CA PHE A 432 26.22 -6.78 1.57
C PHE A 432 27.69 -6.66 1.11
N GLN A 433 27.97 -6.65 -0.21
CA GLN A 433 29.35 -6.55 -0.76
C GLN A 433 29.49 -5.59 -1.96
N SER A 434 28.57 -4.64 -2.15
CA SER A 434 28.56 -3.70 -3.30
C SER A 434 28.26 -4.35 -4.67
N HIS A 435 27.23 -5.20 -4.74
CA HIS A 435 26.52 -5.47 -6.00
C HIS A 435 25.03 -5.06 -5.90
N GLN A 436 24.44 -4.52 -6.96
CA GLN A 436 23.10 -3.88 -6.90
C GLN A 436 21.92 -4.87 -6.99
N CYS A 437 20.99 -4.85 -6.01
CA CYS A 437 19.52 -4.62 -6.19
C CYS A 437 18.59 -5.13 -5.04
N ASN A 438 17.48 -4.41 -4.79
CA ASN A 438 16.42 -4.69 -3.79
C ASN A 438 15.12 -3.87 -4.13
N ALA A 439 13.89 -4.13 -3.63
CA ALA A 439 13.32 -5.32 -2.96
C ALA A 439 11.77 -5.28 -2.82
N MET A 440 11.09 -6.31 -3.38
CA MET A 440 9.97 -7.07 -2.75
C MET A 440 8.57 -6.44 -2.44
N PRO A 441 7.51 -7.26 -2.17
CA PRO A 441 6.07 -6.99 -2.46
C PRO A 441 5.06 -7.19 -1.29
N VAL A 442 3.77 -6.80 -1.41
CA VAL A 442 2.66 -7.37 -0.57
C VAL A 442 1.23 -6.98 -1.01
N SER A 443 0.32 -7.94 -0.89
CA SER A 443 -1.14 -7.79 -0.65
C SER A 443 -1.53 -8.57 0.62
N PRO A 444 -2.67 -8.28 1.29
CA PRO A 444 -3.44 -9.37 1.96
C PRO A 444 -4.98 -9.06 2.08
N ARG A 445 -5.94 -9.95 2.42
CA ARG A 445 -6.02 -11.18 3.26
C ARG A 445 -7.24 -12.07 2.90
N LYS A 446 -7.19 -13.36 3.26
CA LYS A 446 -8.13 -14.04 4.21
C LYS A 446 -7.45 -15.26 4.89
N VAL A 447 -8.08 -15.89 5.89
CA VAL A 447 -7.41 -16.57 7.05
C VAL A 447 -7.43 -18.12 6.99
N LYS A 448 -6.42 -18.80 7.56
CA LYS A 448 -6.35 -20.29 7.76
C LYS A 448 -5.82 -20.67 9.16
N ARG A 449 -6.20 -21.87 9.66
CA ARG A 449 -5.79 -22.46 10.98
C ARG A 449 -4.40 -23.14 10.94
N TRP A 450 -3.84 -23.42 12.13
CA TRP A 450 -2.48 -23.96 12.34
C TRP A 450 -2.36 -25.48 12.11
N ARG A 451 -1.13 -25.94 11.83
CA ARG A 451 -0.69 -27.36 11.75
C ARG A 451 0.79 -27.45 12.18
N PRO A 452 1.27 -28.55 12.79
CA PRO A 452 2.69 -28.72 13.15
C PRO A 452 3.61 -28.88 11.92
N PRO A 453 4.93 -28.61 12.05
CA PRO A 453 5.96 -28.96 11.05
C PRO A 453 6.42 -30.43 11.16
N PRO A 454 7.08 -31.00 10.12
CA PRO A 454 7.74 -32.31 10.20
C PRO A 454 9.05 -32.21 10.99
N ASP A 455 9.44 -33.24 11.73
CA ASP A 455 10.73 -33.27 12.44
C ASP A 455 11.91 -33.33 11.44
N PRO A 456 13.08 -32.69 11.68
CA PRO A 456 13.46 -31.84 12.82
C PRO A 456 13.13 -30.34 12.63
N TRP A 457 12.12 -29.99 11.81
CA TRP A 457 11.90 -28.61 11.37
C TRP A 457 11.15 -27.77 12.41
N LEU A 458 11.60 -26.52 12.56
CA LEU A 458 10.97 -25.53 13.42
C LEU A 458 10.05 -24.60 12.60
N LYS A 459 8.88 -24.28 13.14
CA LYS A 459 7.84 -23.46 12.50
C LYS A 459 7.82 -22.04 13.04
N CYS A 460 8.19 -21.06 12.21
CA CYS A 460 8.09 -19.65 12.57
C CYS A 460 6.73 -19.05 12.15
N ASN A 461 5.93 -18.66 13.12
CA ASN A 461 4.67 -17.95 12.95
C ASN A 461 4.91 -16.43 13.09
N VAL A 462 4.51 -15.66 12.07
CA VAL A 462 4.74 -14.20 11.99
C VAL A 462 3.42 -13.45 11.94
N ALA A 463 3.35 -12.32 12.64
CA ALA A 463 2.19 -11.42 12.68
C ALA A 463 2.62 -9.95 12.62
N CYS A 464 2.06 -9.19 11.68
CA CYS A 464 2.36 -7.78 11.48
C CYS A 464 1.08 -6.93 11.47
N VAL A 465 1.21 -5.70 11.97
CA VAL A 465 0.19 -4.67 12.09
C VAL A 465 0.79 -3.36 11.60
N TRP A 466 0.01 -2.55 10.90
CA TRP A 466 0.47 -1.27 10.35
C TRP A 466 -0.63 -0.23 10.55
N GLY A 467 -0.26 0.95 11.07
CA GLY A 467 -1.16 2.05 11.37
C GLY A 467 -1.33 2.96 10.17
N ASN A 468 -2.45 2.81 9.48
CA ASN A 468 -2.78 3.61 8.29
C ASN A 468 -2.74 5.11 8.61
N GLY A 469 -2.02 5.90 7.81
CA GLY A 469 -1.86 7.35 8.01
C GLY A 469 -0.91 7.79 9.15
N THR A 470 -0.27 6.86 9.88
CA THR A 470 0.60 7.20 11.03
C THR A 470 2.09 6.98 10.78
N SER A 471 2.45 6.45 9.61
CA SER A 471 3.79 5.95 9.25
C SER A 471 4.40 4.96 10.27
N LYS A 472 3.58 4.32 11.12
CA LYS A 472 4.01 3.41 12.19
C LYS A 472 3.61 1.97 11.88
N GLY A 473 4.57 1.06 12.01
CA GLY A 473 4.41 -0.39 11.87
C GLY A 473 4.71 -1.13 13.17
N GLY A 474 4.25 -2.38 13.28
CA GLY A 474 4.55 -3.26 14.40
C GLY A 474 4.50 -4.71 13.98
N MET A 475 5.50 -5.49 14.38
CA MET A 475 5.63 -6.90 13.99
C MET A 475 6.03 -7.75 15.20
N ALA A 476 5.56 -8.99 15.22
CA ALA A 476 5.94 -10.02 16.17
C ALA A 476 6.10 -11.38 15.46
N TRP A 477 6.95 -12.24 15.99
CA TRP A 477 7.12 -13.61 15.51
C TRP A 477 7.38 -14.58 16.64
N VAL A 478 7.10 -15.86 16.38
CA VAL A 478 7.13 -16.99 17.32
C VAL A 478 7.60 -18.24 16.58
N LEU A 479 8.79 -18.74 16.88
CA LEU A 479 9.35 -20.01 16.42
C LEU A 479 8.89 -21.15 17.34
N ARG A 480 8.46 -22.28 16.77
CA ARG A 480 7.96 -23.46 17.50
C ARG A 480 8.56 -24.77 16.98
N ASP A 481 8.56 -25.81 17.80
CA ASP A 481 8.87 -27.19 17.40
C ASP A 481 7.68 -27.94 16.77
N GLY A 482 7.89 -29.22 16.45
CA GLY A 482 6.86 -30.17 16.00
C GLY A 482 5.66 -30.30 16.94
N ASN A 483 5.88 -30.13 18.24
CA ASN A 483 4.84 -30.20 19.28
C ASN A 483 4.14 -28.85 19.52
N GLY A 484 4.53 -27.79 18.80
CA GLY A 484 3.98 -26.45 18.93
C GLY A 484 4.51 -25.63 20.12
N VAL A 485 5.53 -26.13 20.84
CA VAL A 485 6.19 -25.42 21.95
C VAL A 485 6.97 -24.24 21.40
N VAL A 486 6.82 -23.06 22.00
CA VAL A 486 7.53 -21.85 21.56
C VAL A 486 8.98 -21.87 22.02
N LEU A 487 9.91 -21.87 21.07
CA LEU A 487 11.35 -21.89 21.34
C LEU A 487 11.94 -20.47 21.38
N LEU A 488 11.53 -19.60 20.46
CA LEU A 488 12.01 -18.21 20.37
C LEU A 488 10.87 -17.29 19.92
N HIS A 489 10.88 -16.05 20.35
CA HIS A 489 9.96 -15.03 19.87
C HIS A 489 10.53 -13.61 20.02
N SER A 490 10.15 -12.69 19.15
CA SER A 490 10.47 -11.27 19.32
C SER A 490 9.39 -10.38 18.72
N ARG A 491 9.39 -9.11 19.09
CA ARG A 491 8.50 -8.07 18.56
C ARG A 491 9.24 -6.75 18.41
N ARG A 492 8.94 -5.98 17.36
CA ARG A 492 9.50 -4.64 17.13
C ARG A 492 8.44 -3.71 16.57
N ALA A 493 8.50 -2.45 16.98
CA ALA A 493 7.78 -1.36 16.35
C ALA A 493 8.70 -0.63 15.37
N PHE A 494 8.11 0.02 14.38
CA PHE A 494 8.81 0.75 13.32
C PHE A 494 8.15 2.12 13.14
N SER A 495 8.96 3.15 12.90
CA SER A 495 8.55 4.43 12.35
C SER A 495 8.98 4.52 10.88
N ASN A 496 8.39 5.46 10.13
CA ASN A 496 8.63 5.70 8.70
C ASN A 496 8.36 4.47 7.80
N VAL A 497 7.35 3.67 8.16
CA VAL A 497 6.86 2.54 7.36
C VAL A 497 5.64 3.01 6.58
N ASN A 498 5.82 3.23 5.28
CA ASN A 498 4.84 3.87 4.41
C ASN A 498 3.78 2.88 3.92
N ILE A 499 4.13 1.60 3.82
CA ILE A 499 3.21 0.54 3.40
C ILE A 499 3.34 -0.72 4.25
N LYS A 500 2.21 -1.41 4.44
CA LYS A 500 2.11 -2.69 5.18
C LYS A 500 3.10 -3.77 4.69
N LEU A 501 3.48 -3.68 3.42
CA LEU A 501 4.59 -4.39 2.78
C LEU A 501 5.90 -4.28 3.56
N GLU A 502 6.41 -3.07 3.72
CA GLU A 502 7.68 -2.79 4.40
C GLU A 502 7.66 -3.31 5.85
N CYS A 503 6.50 -3.22 6.53
CA CYS A 503 6.31 -3.78 7.86
C CYS A 503 6.47 -5.31 7.92
N ASN A 504 6.02 -6.03 6.89
CA ASN A 504 6.23 -7.48 6.78
C ASN A 504 7.71 -7.81 6.50
N PHE A 505 8.36 -6.99 5.67
CA PHE A 505 9.75 -7.22 5.24
C PHE A 505 10.79 -6.94 6.32
N LEU A 506 10.69 -5.79 6.97
CA LEU A 506 11.49 -5.46 8.16
C LEU A 506 11.29 -6.53 9.25
N GLY A 507 10.06 -7.04 9.37
CA GLY A 507 9.73 -8.15 10.27
C GLY A 507 10.57 -9.41 10.01
N VAL A 508 10.55 -9.92 8.78
CA VAL A 508 11.31 -11.13 8.42
C VAL A 508 12.82 -10.94 8.61
N LEU A 509 13.37 -9.78 8.26
CA LEU A 509 14.78 -9.46 8.46
C LEU A 509 15.21 -9.53 9.94
N ILE A 510 14.33 -9.14 10.87
CA ILE A 510 14.59 -9.21 12.31
C ILE A 510 14.56 -10.63 12.86
N ILE A 511 13.77 -11.54 12.26
CA ILE A 511 13.80 -12.97 12.59
C ILE A 511 15.21 -13.50 12.33
N PHE A 512 15.74 -13.24 11.14
CA PHE A 512 17.07 -13.69 10.75
C PHE A 512 18.16 -13.04 11.61
N SER A 513 18.14 -11.72 11.85
CA SER A 513 19.15 -11.08 12.72
C SER A 513 19.13 -11.60 14.16
N SER A 514 17.96 -11.95 14.69
CA SER A 514 17.82 -12.48 16.05
C SER A 514 18.25 -13.95 16.17
N LEU A 515 18.19 -14.72 15.08
CA LEU A 515 18.66 -16.11 15.01
C LEU A 515 20.16 -16.22 14.69
N VAL A 516 20.79 -15.15 14.18
CA VAL A 516 22.23 -15.10 13.87
C VAL A 516 23.09 -14.73 15.10
N LEU A 517 22.51 -14.10 16.13
CA LEU A 517 23.18 -13.72 17.38
C LEU A 517 23.59 -14.90 18.30
N SER A 518 23.56 -16.14 17.81
CA SER A 518 23.98 -17.35 18.54
C SER A 518 25.09 -18.13 17.84
N ARG A 519 25.89 -17.51 16.97
CA ARG A 519 27.02 -18.20 16.31
C ARG A 519 28.19 -18.49 17.26
N ASP A 520 28.41 -17.67 18.28
CA ASP A 520 29.58 -17.80 19.18
C ASP A 520 29.42 -18.87 20.28
N ARG A 521 28.39 -19.72 20.22
CA ARG A 521 28.23 -20.92 21.09
C ARG A 521 27.66 -22.13 20.35
N CYS A 522 28.12 -22.36 19.11
CA CYS A 522 27.89 -23.61 18.39
C CYS A 522 29.21 -24.31 18.04
N GLU A 523 29.87 -24.85 19.07
CA GLU A 523 30.69 -26.03 18.85
C GLU A 523 29.81 -27.17 18.33
N VAL A 524 30.30 -27.91 17.33
CA VAL A 524 29.69 -29.16 16.90
C VAL A 524 30.14 -30.25 17.87
N LEU A 525 29.48 -30.31 19.04
CA LEU A 525 29.58 -31.49 19.90
C LEU A 525 28.70 -32.60 19.34
N SER A 526 29.32 -33.45 18.52
CA SER A 526 28.81 -34.77 18.16
C SER A 526 28.87 -35.69 19.38
N GLN A 527 27.88 -35.56 20.26
CA GLN A 527 27.54 -36.58 21.27
C GLN A 527 26.05 -36.92 21.15
N PRO A 528 25.65 -38.19 21.38
CA PRO A 528 24.25 -38.58 21.34
C PRO A 528 23.49 -37.88 22.47
N VAL A 529 22.71 -36.86 22.13
CA VAL A 529 21.89 -36.13 23.11
C VAL A 529 20.73 -37.01 23.56
N SER A 530 20.87 -37.59 24.74
CA SER A 530 19.80 -38.25 25.48
C SER A 530 18.57 -37.33 25.61
N PRO A 531 17.34 -37.88 25.68
CA PRO A 531 16.11 -37.11 25.52
C PRO A 531 16.04 -35.93 26.51
N ARG A 532 15.98 -34.70 25.98
CA ARG A 532 15.89 -33.48 26.79
C ARG A 532 14.58 -33.47 27.59
N LYS A 533 14.70 -33.77 28.88
CA LYS A 533 13.61 -33.73 29.87
C LYS A 533 12.85 -32.41 29.78
N VAL A 534 11.51 -32.50 29.70
CA VAL A 534 10.59 -31.37 29.90
C VAL A 534 11.04 -30.59 31.13
N LYS A 535 11.20 -29.27 31.01
CA LYS A 535 11.59 -28.40 32.12
C LYS A 535 10.40 -28.28 33.10
N ARG A 536 10.17 -29.33 33.89
CA ARG A 536 9.35 -29.25 35.11
C ARG A 536 9.91 -28.11 35.96
N TRP A 537 9.01 -27.36 36.58
CA TRP A 537 9.37 -26.37 37.58
C TRP A 537 10.30 -27.03 38.61
N ARG A 538 11.36 -26.32 38.99
CA ARG A 538 12.33 -26.77 39.99
C ARG A 538 12.27 -25.81 41.16
N PRO A 539 12.35 -26.30 42.41
CA PRO A 539 12.44 -25.44 43.56
C PRO A 539 13.67 -24.54 43.44
N LEU A 540 13.52 -23.27 43.84
CA LEU A 540 14.64 -22.36 43.96
C LEU A 540 15.37 -22.65 45.29
N PRO A 541 16.71 -22.56 45.33
CA PRO A 541 17.44 -22.66 46.59
C PRO A 541 17.10 -21.46 47.47
N ASP A 542 16.81 -21.71 48.75
CA ASP A 542 16.56 -20.64 49.70
C ASP A 542 17.76 -19.68 49.81
N PRO A 543 17.54 -18.38 50.02
CA PRO A 543 16.25 -17.71 50.25
C PRO A 543 15.69 -17.02 48.97
N TRP A 544 15.78 -17.66 47.79
CA TRP A 544 15.29 -17.06 46.54
C TRP A 544 13.79 -17.27 46.31
N LEU A 545 13.03 -16.17 46.35
CA LEU A 545 11.61 -16.19 45.99
C LEU A 545 11.40 -16.04 44.47
N LYS A 546 10.23 -16.43 43.96
CA LYS A 546 9.84 -16.22 42.55
C LYS A 546 8.61 -15.32 42.43
N CYS A 547 8.73 -14.21 41.70
CA CYS A 547 7.64 -13.27 41.46
C CYS A 547 7.18 -13.27 40.00
N ASN A 548 5.98 -13.77 39.78
CA ASN A 548 5.29 -13.83 38.49
C ASN A 548 4.49 -12.54 38.24
N VAL A 549 4.90 -11.70 37.27
CA VAL A 549 4.26 -10.40 36.96
C VAL A 549 3.55 -10.45 35.61
N ALA A 550 2.31 -9.97 35.53
CA ALA A 550 1.53 -9.91 34.31
C ALA A 550 0.76 -8.58 34.15
N CYS A 551 0.61 -8.14 32.90
CA CYS A 551 0.00 -6.87 32.53
C CYS A 551 -0.97 -7.03 31.35
N VAL A 552 -2.18 -6.48 31.47
CA VAL A 552 -3.25 -6.52 30.47
C VAL A 552 -3.73 -5.10 30.20
N TRP A 553 -3.66 -4.67 28.95
CA TRP A 553 -4.04 -3.32 28.54
C TRP A 553 -5.36 -3.33 27.76
N GLY A 554 -6.30 -2.44 28.14
CA GLY A 554 -7.60 -2.27 27.50
C GLY A 554 -7.53 -1.36 26.28
N ASN A 555 -7.56 -1.96 25.09
CA ASN A 555 -7.53 -1.21 23.83
C ASN A 555 -8.80 -0.33 23.70
N GLY A 556 -8.62 1.00 23.66
CA GLY A 556 -9.70 1.97 23.58
C GLY A 556 -10.27 2.46 24.92
N THR A 557 -9.76 2.01 26.06
CA THR A 557 -10.22 2.47 27.40
C THR A 557 -9.16 3.23 28.20
N SER A 558 -7.92 3.29 27.70
CA SER A 558 -6.74 3.81 28.41
C SER A 558 -6.54 3.25 29.84
N LYS A 559 -7.08 2.05 30.11
CA LYS A 559 -6.93 1.33 31.40
C LYS A 559 -5.92 0.18 31.28
N GLY A 560 -5.07 0.03 32.29
CA GLY A 560 -4.14 -1.08 32.47
C GLY A 560 -4.46 -1.88 33.73
N GLY A 561 -4.64 -3.19 33.58
CA GLY A 561 -4.72 -4.16 34.68
C GLY A 561 -3.38 -4.82 34.89
N MET A 562 -2.88 -4.81 36.12
CA MET A 562 -1.57 -5.35 36.48
C MET A 562 -1.71 -6.26 37.69
N ALA A 563 -0.90 -7.32 37.74
CA ALA A 563 -0.89 -8.24 38.86
C ALA A 563 0.49 -8.88 39.03
N TRP A 564 0.83 -9.23 40.27
CA TRP A 564 2.02 -9.99 40.60
C TRP A 564 1.69 -11.08 41.62
N VAL A 565 2.43 -12.20 41.57
CA VAL A 565 2.25 -13.39 42.43
C VAL A 565 3.63 -13.84 42.90
N LEU A 566 3.91 -13.72 44.19
CA LEU A 566 5.17 -14.10 44.85
C LEU A 566 5.06 -15.52 45.43
N ARG A 567 6.14 -16.30 45.30
CA ARG A 567 6.21 -17.69 45.75
C ARG A 567 7.54 -18.03 46.41
N ASP A 568 7.50 -19.03 47.27
CA ASP A 568 8.66 -19.65 47.89
C ASP A 568 9.38 -20.67 46.99
N GLY A 569 10.42 -21.30 47.55
CA GLY A 569 11.14 -22.41 46.93
C GLY A 569 10.23 -23.61 46.60
N ASN A 570 9.13 -23.85 47.33
CA ASN A 570 8.20 -24.96 47.11
C ASN A 570 7.05 -24.65 46.12
N GLY A 571 6.95 -23.40 45.66
CA GLY A 571 5.93 -22.95 44.72
C GLY A 571 4.59 -22.56 45.38
N VAL A 572 4.53 -22.56 46.71
CA VAL A 572 3.46 -21.99 47.53
C VAL A 572 3.37 -20.49 47.22
N VAL A 573 2.16 -19.94 47.14
CA VAL A 573 1.97 -18.50 46.92
C VAL A 573 1.98 -17.81 48.27
N LEU A 574 2.97 -16.96 48.51
CA LEU A 574 3.11 -16.20 49.76
C LEU A 574 2.26 -14.93 49.73
N LEU A 575 2.39 -14.16 48.64
CA LEU A 575 1.71 -12.90 48.43
C LEU A 575 1.18 -12.84 46.99
N HIS A 576 0.03 -12.22 46.76
CA HIS A 576 -0.32 -11.75 45.43
C HIS A 576 -1.08 -10.42 45.47
N SER A 577 -1.00 -9.68 44.37
CA SER A 577 -1.59 -8.35 44.27
C SER A 577 -2.19 -8.10 42.89
N ARG A 578 -3.15 -7.19 42.85
CA ARG A 578 -3.77 -6.64 41.64
C ARG A 578 -3.88 -5.13 41.76
N ARG A 579 -3.61 -4.41 40.67
CA ARG A 579 -3.80 -2.96 40.58
C ARG A 579 -4.38 -2.55 39.23
N ALA A 580 -5.21 -1.52 39.26
CA ALA A 580 -5.69 -0.81 38.08
C ALA A 580 -4.93 0.50 37.89
N PHE A 581 -4.60 0.84 36.65
CA PHE A 581 -4.04 2.13 36.26
C PHE A 581 -4.91 2.76 35.18
N SER A 582 -5.20 4.05 35.31
CA SER A 582 -5.83 4.89 34.28
C SER A 582 -4.76 5.60 33.43
N ASN A 583 -5.19 6.25 32.34
CA ASN A 583 -4.36 7.07 31.44
C ASN A 583 -3.16 6.33 30.80
N VAL A 584 -3.21 4.99 30.74
CA VAL A 584 -2.18 4.17 30.09
C VAL A 584 -2.49 4.09 28.60
N ASN A 585 -1.77 4.84 27.77
CA ASN A 585 -2.11 5.02 26.37
C ASN A 585 -1.51 3.96 25.45
N ILE A 586 -0.42 3.30 25.86
CA ILE A 586 0.18 2.21 25.08
C ILE A 586 0.43 0.95 25.89
N LYS A 587 0.27 -0.22 25.25
CA LYS A 587 0.52 -1.51 25.91
C LYS A 587 1.94 -1.66 26.45
N LEU A 588 2.96 -1.03 25.85
CA LEU A 588 4.35 -1.17 26.34
C LEU A 588 4.57 -0.45 27.68
N GLU A 589 4.07 0.78 27.80
CA GLU A 589 3.99 1.56 29.05
C GLU A 589 3.29 0.77 30.16
N CYS A 590 2.16 0.12 29.86
CA CYS A 590 1.48 -0.78 30.80
C CYS A 590 2.37 -1.90 31.37
N ASN A 591 3.37 -2.37 30.62
CA ASN A 591 4.29 -3.42 31.10
C ASN A 591 5.47 -2.85 31.90
N PHE A 592 5.95 -1.65 31.54
CA PHE A 592 6.95 -0.94 32.35
C PHE A 592 6.38 -0.57 33.73
N LEU A 593 5.20 0.06 33.76
CA LEU A 593 4.50 0.43 35.00
C LEU A 593 4.23 -0.79 35.90
N GLY A 594 3.75 -1.90 35.33
CA GLY A 594 3.39 -3.07 36.14
C GLY A 594 4.58 -3.84 36.69
N VAL A 595 5.72 -3.82 35.99
CA VAL A 595 6.98 -4.39 36.50
C VAL A 595 7.63 -3.46 37.53
N LEU A 596 7.58 -2.14 37.33
CA LEU A 596 8.08 -1.16 38.30
C LEU A 596 7.29 -1.27 39.60
N TRP A 597 5.96 -1.22 39.51
CA TRP A 597 5.07 -1.40 40.65
C TRP A 597 5.25 -2.74 41.36
N ALA A 598 5.51 -3.84 40.63
CA ALA A 598 5.82 -5.12 41.25
C ALA A 598 7.14 -5.06 42.04
N LEU A 599 8.21 -4.50 41.48
CA LEU A 599 9.49 -4.32 42.17
C LEU A 599 9.37 -3.40 43.40
N GLU A 600 8.64 -2.29 43.29
CA GLU A 600 8.33 -1.40 44.41
C GLU A 600 7.57 -2.14 45.51
N SER A 601 6.58 -2.95 45.15
CA SER A 601 5.80 -3.76 46.11
C SER A 601 6.68 -4.79 46.82
N LEU A 602 7.53 -5.51 46.08
CA LEU A 602 8.46 -6.49 46.63
C LEU A 602 9.47 -5.85 47.60
N ARG A 603 10.00 -4.67 47.25
CA ARG A 603 10.86 -3.86 48.13
C ARG A 603 10.12 -3.50 49.43
N SER A 604 8.88 -3.02 49.33
CA SER A 604 8.07 -2.65 50.49
C SER A 604 7.70 -3.85 51.38
N HIS A 605 7.69 -5.07 50.85
CA HIS A 605 7.53 -6.31 51.59
C HIS A 605 8.86 -6.97 52.02
N GLY A 606 9.99 -6.23 51.97
CA GLY A 606 11.28 -6.71 52.47
C GLY A 606 11.92 -7.84 51.65
N VAL A 607 11.50 -8.05 50.40
CA VAL A 607 12.02 -9.14 49.57
C VAL A 607 13.41 -8.79 49.03
N LEU A 608 14.46 -9.37 49.63
CA LEU A 608 15.86 -9.07 49.28
C LEU A 608 16.38 -9.85 48.06
N ARG A 609 15.88 -11.07 47.82
CA ARG A 609 16.32 -11.96 46.72
C ARG A 609 15.13 -12.53 45.97
N VAL A 610 15.03 -12.23 44.66
CA VAL A 610 13.87 -12.62 43.85
C VAL A 610 14.22 -12.93 42.40
N VAL A 611 13.55 -13.93 41.86
CA VAL A 611 13.48 -14.24 40.43
C VAL A 611 12.20 -13.61 39.86
N LEU A 612 12.34 -12.51 39.14
CA LEU A 612 11.25 -11.76 38.53
C LEU A 612 10.91 -12.36 37.16
N ALA A 613 9.79 -13.07 37.08
CA ALA A 613 9.24 -13.65 35.87
C ALA A 613 8.24 -12.71 35.19
N ALA A 614 8.55 -12.23 33.98
CA ALA A 614 7.69 -11.31 33.22
C ALA A 614 7.47 -11.77 31.77
N GLU A 615 6.31 -11.40 31.17
CA GLU A 615 5.95 -11.84 29.81
C GLU A 615 6.62 -11.06 28.66
N VAL A 616 7.37 -9.99 28.95
CA VAL A 616 7.81 -9.02 27.94
C VAL A 616 9.33 -8.86 27.91
N ALA A 617 9.94 -9.51 26.92
CA ALA A 617 11.39 -9.49 26.66
C ALA A 617 12.02 -8.09 26.59
N VAL A 618 11.29 -7.06 26.15
CA VAL A 618 11.78 -5.67 26.14
C VAL A 618 11.97 -5.13 27.56
N VAL A 619 11.04 -5.42 28.48
CA VAL A 619 11.14 -4.98 29.88
C VAL A 619 12.24 -5.78 30.60
N CYS A 620 12.29 -7.10 30.38
CA CYS A 620 13.38 -7.94 30.89
C CYS A 620 14.76 -7.43 30.41
N GLY A 621 14.89 -7.14 29.12
CA GLY A 621 16.15 -6.66 28.53
C GLY A 621 16.58 -5.28 29.02
N VAL A 622 15.63 -4.38 29.34
CA VAL A 622 15.93 -3.08 29.96
C VAL A 622 16.38 -3.24 31.42
N LEU A 623 15.80 -4.18 32.17
CA LEU A 623 16.25 -4.50 33.53
C LEU A 623 17.64 -5.14 33.55
N GLU A 624 17.91 -6.11 32.67
CA GLU A 624 19.19 -6.83 32.62
C GLU A 624 20.34 -5.99 32.04
N ARG A 625 20.08 -5.21 30.99
CA ARG A 625 21.11 -4.55 30.16
C ARG A 625 20.67 -3.13 29.75
N PRO A 626 20.46 -2.20 30.70
CA PRO A 626 19.90 -0.88 30.40
C PRO A 626 20.69 -0.08 29.35
N LYS A 627 22.04 -0.19 29.35
CA LYS A 627 22.91 0.46 28.34
C LYS A 627 22.66 -0.02 26.90
N ALA A 628 22.15 -1.23 26.69
CA ALA A 628 21.80 -1.75 25.35
C ALA A 628 20.45 -1.21 24.82
N TRP A 629 19.70 -0.44 25.62
CA TRP A 629 18.38 0.06 25.28
C TRP A 629 18.28 1.60 25.45
N PRO A 630 19.08 2.39 24.71
CA PRO A 630 19.17 3.85 24.90
C PRO A 630 17.82 4.57 24.71
N SER A 631 16.92 4.05 23.87
CA SER A 631 15.56 4.60 23.68
C SER A 631 14.64 4.45 24.90
N PHE A 632 15.04 3.67 25.92
CA PHE A 632 14.31 3.49 27.18
C PHE A 632 15.12 4.01 28.39
N ARG A 633 16.03 4.98 28.17
CA ARG A 633 16.89 5.55 29.23
C ARG A 633 16.10 6.03 30.45
N LYS A 634 14.91 6.62 30.27
CA LYS A 634 14.06 7.04 31.40
C LYS A 634 13.61 5.84 32.23
N GLN A 635 12.98 4.84 31.59
CA GLN A 635 12.49 3.64 32.26
C GLN A 635 13.62 2.82 32.92
N ALA A 636 14.82 2.86 32.33
CA ALA A 636 16.02 2.27 32.92
C ALA A 636 16.44 2.98 34.22
N LEU A 637 16.37 4.31 34.27
CA LEU A 637 16.63 5.10 35.48
C LEU A 637 15.55 4.85 36.55
N ASP A 638 14.27 4.87 36.14
CA ASP A 638 13.12 4.58 37.01
C ASP A 638 13.33 3.21 37.71
N PHE A 639 13.67 2.16 36.95
CA PHE A 639 14.03 0.86 37.53
C PHE A 639 15.28 0.92 38.40
N SER A 640 16.36 1.57 37.96
CA SER A 640 17.63 1.61 38.69
C SER A 640 17.48 2.15 40.12
N SER A 641 16.51 3.03 40.37
CA SER A 641 16.18 3.55 41.70
C SER A 641 15.59 2.49 42.65
N VAL A 642 14.94 1.45 42.11
CA VAL A 642 14.31 0.36 42.87
C VAL A 642 15.20 -0.89 42.86
N LEU A 643 16.04 -1.08 41.84
CA LEU A 643 16.96 -2.21 41.74
C LEU A 643 18.04 -2.21 42.81
N SER A 644 18.46 -1.04 43.30
CA SER A 644 19.49 -0.88 44.32
C SER A 644 19.14 -1.53 45.67
N SER A 645 17.86 -1.75 45.98
CA SER A 645 17.43 -2.36 47.24
C SER A 645 17.43 -3.89 47.26
N PHE A 646 17.74 -4.55 46.14
CA PHE A 646 17.75 -6.02 46.06
C PHE A 646 19.18 -6.56 46.18
N VAL A 647 19.41 -7.42 47.17
CA VAL A 647 20.65 -8.19 47.33
C VAL A 647 20.87 -9.18 46.18
N GLY A 648 19.79 -9.61 45.52
CA GLY A 648 19.88 -10.41 44.30
C GLY A 648 18.59 -10.41 43.50
N LEU A 649 18.58 -9.70 42.36
CA LEU A 649 17.54 -9.82 41.36
C LEU A 649 18.02 -10.71 40.20
N LYS A 650 17.22 -11.71 39.83
CA LYS A 650 17.30 -12.39 38.54
C LYS A 650 16.04 -12.10 37.76
N VAL A 651 16.15 -11.95 36.44
CA VAL A 651 15.00 -11.73 35.57
C VAL A 651 14.82 -12.95 34.68
N GLU A 652 13.58 -13.41 34.52
CA GLU A 652 13.22 -14.51 33.63
C GLU A 652 12.12 -14.06 32.66
N LEU A 653 12.32 -14.35 31.38
CA LEU A 653 11.26 -14.21 30.37
C LEU A 653 10.36 -15.45 30.44
N GLU A 654 9.14 -15.29 30.96
CA GLU A 654 8.18 -16.39 31.03
C GLU A 654 7.08 -16.31 29.97
N PRO A 655 6.76 -17.43 29.28
CA PRO A 655 5.62 -17.48 28.37
C PRO A 655 4.31 -17.45 29.17
N ARG A 656 3.26 -16.83 28.60
CA ARG A 656 1.94 -16.68 29.22
C ARG A 656 1.29 -17.97 29.73
N CYS A 657 1.65 -19.13 29.17
CA CYS A 657 1.18 -20.43 29.68
C CYS A 657 1.74 -20.75 31.08
N ALA A 658 3.00 -20.42 31.37
CA ALA A 658 3.61 -20.55 32.70
C ALA A 658 3.07 -19.44 33.64
N ASN A 659 3.00 -18.21 33.14
CA ASN A 659 2.56 -17.04 33.91
C ASN A 659 1.01 -16.91 34.05
N ARG A 660 0.25 -17.99 33.80
CA ARG A 660 -1.21 -17.95 33.63
C ARG A 660 -1.96 -17.41 34.84
N ARG A 661 -1.50 -17.69 36.07
CA ARG A 661 -2.17 -17.24 37.30
C ARG A 661 -2.13 -15.71 37.44
N ALA A 662 -0.95 -15.09 37.34
CA ALA A 662 -0.82 -13.64 37.35
C ALA A 662 -1.59 -13.00 36.19
N PHE A 663 -1.54 -13.59 34.99
CA PHE A 663 -2.27 -13.09 33.82
C PHE A 663 -3.78 -13.03 34.04
N LEU A 664 -4.39 -14.07 34.65
CA LEU A 664 -5.83 -14.08 34.93
C LEU A 664 -6.22 -13.02 35.97
N ILE A 665 -5.39 -12.80 36.99
CA ILE A 665 -5.60 -11.75 38.00
C ILE A 665 -5.55 -10.36 37.33
N ALA A 666 -4.54 -10.08 36.50
CA ALA A 666 -4.43 -8.84 35.74
C ALA A 666 -5.59 -8.64 34.74
N GLN A 667 -6.03 -9.73 34.09
CA GLN A 667 -7.17 -9.72 33.17
C GLN A 667 -8.50 -9.39 33.86
N SER A 668 -8.66 -9.73 35.15
CA SER A 668 -9.89 -9.43 35.92
C SER A 668 -10.18 -7.94 36.07
N VAL A 669 -9.16 -7.08 36.01
CA VAL A 669 -9.32 -5.61 36.01
C VAL A 669 -10.02 -5.13 34.73
N ILE A 670 -9.62 -5.67 33.58
CA ILE A 670 -10.07 -5.20 32.26
C ILE A 670 -11.35 -5.89 31.80
N ARG A 671 -11.59 -7.15 32.20
CA ARG A 671 -12.77 -7.94 31.77
C ARG A 671 -13.85 -8.15 32.82
N GLY A 672 -13.55 -7.93 34.10
CA GLY A 672 -14.50 -8.14 35.20
C GLY A 672 -14.70 -6.89 36.06
N GLU A 673 -14.29 -5.72 35.55
CA GLU A 673 -14.41 -4.39 36.17
C GLU A 673 -13.87 -4.26 37.61
N ARG A 674 -13.04 -5.22 38.06
CA ARG A 674 -12.49 -5.26 39.42
C ARG A 674 -11.36 -4.24 39.59
N GLN A 675 -11.74 -2.96 39.63
CA GLN A 675 -10.84 -1.80 39.64
C GLN A 675 -10.16 -1.55 40.99
N HIS A 676 -10.73 -2.04 42.09
CA HIS A 676 -10.10 -1.96 43.41
C HIS A 676 -8.79 -2.75 43.45
N SER A 677 -7.74 -2.10 43.96
CA SER A 677 -6.42 -2.70 44.14
C SER A 677 -6.37 -3.43 45.48
N TYR A 678 -5.58 -4.50 45.59
CA TYR A 678 -5.38 -5.23 46.84
C TYR A 678 -4.00 -5.88 46.88
N VAL A 679 -3.53 -6.21 48.07
CA VAL A 679 -2.48 -7.21 48.33
C VAL A 679 -3.09 -8.23 49.29
N ILE A 680 -2.97 -9.52 48.98
CA ILE A 680 -3.42 -10.61 49.86
C ILE A 680 -2.19 -11.44 50.24
N PRO A 681 -1.84 -11.52 51.54
CA PRO A 681 -1.02 -12.60 52.06
C PRO A 681 -1.86 -13.87 52.14
N LEU A 682 -1.29 -14.99 51.72
CA LEU A 682 -1.83 -16.32 51.96
C LEU A 682 -0.97 -16.98 53.03
N GLY A 683 -1.52 -17.03 54.25
CA GLY A 683 -1.01 -17.86 55.34
C GLY A 683 -1.44 -19.31 55.17
#